data_AF-A0A162T530-F1
#
_entry.id   AF-A0A162T530-F1
#
_cell.length_a   1.000
_cell.length_b   1.000
_cell.length_c   1.000
_cell.angle_alpha   90.00
_cell.angle_beta   90.00
_cell.angle_gamma   90.00
#
_symmetry.space_group_name_H-M   'P 1'
#
loop_
_entity.id
_entity.type
_entity.pdbx_description
1 polymer ?
#
loop_
_entity_poly.entity_id
_entity_poly.type
_entity_poly.pdbx_seq_one_letter_code
_entity_poly.pdbx_strand_id
1 'polypeptide(L)'
;MLKKKYLFLISFLISSLFLTSVKVSADPVQKRFWGINRYATSINICENNWDKSDYVVLVSGEGFADALCAATLAKKYNAPVILTSGKSLDNDIKNQLIRLNVKRIFIIGGTGVIAQSVEEQLDTMNIGYERISGNDRYDTSLKVAQLIGSDNGVVIASGESFPDALSIAPIAAAKGMPILLTNKYSLSQGINQFIQNSSGKKCYIVGGVGVIGNNVIKGINNYKRLGGIDRYETNVKIVDEFASNVNFSSIYISSGEGFADALSGSVAAAKTNSPLILTNGSSSITKAAFYTKISLVNEFRVLGGEAVVQNKAVQNLLTDKIESKFKLGDDLLISKYSNLIKGKNIGLVTNQTGVNSNRISIVNVLANYDEAKLTALFAPEHGIDGKAKAGDYVKSYIDESLGIPVYSLYGATRMPTEEMLSNIDVLVFDIQDIGARSYTYMSTLNYCMKAAAKYNKELVVLDRPNPLGGQIMDGPVLEDKFKSFVGVDNMPMTHGMTAGELAQFFNRTISAKLTVVPMEGYSRNMIFQDTGLSWVQSSPYISSIEAVFGYSATGLGEGTIVYQDDYFTWVGGKGINSDKFAQLLNSANLSGVRFKANSRGGFGGVKLEITDYHTFNPARTGIYVLAYAHSLNNFKVPKSTNEIIMFDKIMGTDKIGQYLEAGYSPQRIESEYSVGLEQFKVERKKYLIY
;
A
#
# COMPACT_ATOMS: atom_id res chain seq x y z
N MET A 1 30.92 -4.62 -82.42
CA MET A 1 31.98 -4.08 -81.54
C MET A 1 31.32 -3.75 -80.19
N LEU A 2 31.39 -4.66 -79.22
CA LEU A 2 32.30 -4.66 -78.03
C LEU A 2 31.74 -3.73 -76.92
N LYS A 3 31.50 -4.10 -75.64
CA LYS A 3 31.71 -5.27 -74.75
C LYS A 3 30.76 -5.05 -73.53
N LYS A 4 29.88 -5.97 -73.12
CA LYS A 4 30.01 -7.12 -72.18
C LYS A 4 30.31 -6.81 -70.68
N LYS A 5 29.35 -7.27 -69.82
CA LYS A 5 29.41 -7.86 -68.44
C LYS A 5 29.70 -6.87 -67.28
N TYR A 6 29.01 -6.86 -66.11
CA TYR A 6 28.57 -7.90 -65.16
C TYR A 6 27.16 -7.57 -64.58
N LEU A 7 26.22 -8.50 -64.34
CA LEU A 7 26.08 -9.53 -63.28
C LEU A 7 25.73 -9.01 -61.85
N PHE A 8 24.65 -9.58 -61.28
CA PHE A 8 24.27 -9.73 -59.85
C PHE A 8 23.36 -8.71 -59.11
N LEU A 9 22.14 -9.20 -58.83
CA LEU A 9 21.46 -9.34 -57.52
C LEU A 9 20.81 -8.15 -56.76
N ILE A 10 19.49 -8.32 -56.58
CA ILE A 10 18.72 -8.37 -55.31
C ILE A 10 18.72 -7.14 -54.38
N SER A 11 17.49 -6.68 -54.14
CA SER A 11 16.93 -5.97 -52.98
C SER A 11 17.81 -4.93 -52.28
N PHE A 12 17.34 -3.69 -52.20
CA PHE A 12 17.25 -3.01 -50.91
C PHE A 12 16.38 -1.75 -51.00
N LEU A 13 15.46 -1.66 -50.03
CA LEU A 13 14.89 -0.47 -49.43
C LEU A 13 13.81 0.33 -50.19
N ILE A 14 12.60 -0.23 -50.18
CA ILE A 14 11.44 0.55 -49.71
C ILE A 14 11.65 0.74 -48.19
N SER A 15 12.32 1.81 -47.78
CA SER A 15 12.25 2.26 -46.38
C SER A 15 11.04 3.17 -46.24
N SER A 16 9.90 2.55 -45.96
CA SER A 16 8.84 3.20 -45.21
C SER A 16 9.45 3.79 -43.93
N LEU A 17 9.44 5.12 -43.81
CA LEU A 17 9.51 5.76 -42.50
C LEU A 17 8.25 5.37 -41.74
N PHE A 18 8.28 4.20 -41.09
CA PHE A 18 7.53 4.00 -39.86
C PHE A 18 8.23 4.87 -38.81
N LEU A 19 7.80 6.13 -38.72
CA LEU A 19 7.98 6.94 -37.53
C LEU A 19 7.21 6.23 -36.41
N THR A 20 7.87 5.29 -35.73
CA THR A 20 7.46 4.86 -34.41
C THR A 20 7.51 6.10 -33.54
N SER A 21 6.34 6.64 -33.20
CA SER A 21 6.21 7.64 -32.15
C SER A 21 6.59 6.96 -30.85
N VAL A 22 7.87 6.99 -30.52
CA VAL A 22 8.33 6.76 -29.15
C VAL A 22 7.63 7.85 -28.34
N LYS A 23 6.56 7.50 -27.63
CA LYS A 23 6.01 8.34 -26.58
C LYS A 23 7.08 8.38 -25.49
N VAL A 24 8.01 9.32 -25.63
CA VAL A 24 8.88 9.74 -24.53
C VAL A 24 7.92 10.26 -23.47
N SER A 25 7.79 9.54 -22.36
CA SER A 25 7.12 10.07 -21.17
C SER A 25 7.89 11.31 -20.77
N ALA A 26 7.26 12.48 -20.88
CA ALA A 26 7.87 13.73 -20.42
C ALA A 26 8.17 13.60 -18.93
N ASP A 27 9.36 14.06 -18.52
CA ASP A 27 9.70 14.15 -17.10
C ASP A 27 8.62 14.99 -16.38
N PRO A 28 8.25 14.60 -15.16
CA PRO A 28 7.25 15.36 -14.40
C PRO A 28 7.66 16.83 -14.27
N VAL A 29 6.71 17.71 -14.58
CA VAL A 29 6.96 19.16 -14.59
C VAL A 29 7.03 19.66 -13.14
N GLN A 30 8.14 20.30 -12.77
CA GLN A 30 8.28 20.98 -11.49
C GLN A 30 7.89 22.47 -11.66
N LYS A 31 6.90 22.93 -10.90
CA LYS A 31 6.51 24.35 -10.81
C LYS A 31 6.64 24.83 -9.37
N ARG A 32 7.36 25.93 -9.13
CA ARG A 32 7.53 26.50 -7.79
C ARG A 32 6.84 27.87 -7.69
N PHE A 33 6.04 28.04 -6.65
CA PHE A 33 5.38 29.29 -6.28
C PHE A 33 6.05 29.88 -5.06
N TRP A 34 6.68 31.05 -5.20
CA TRP A 34 7.49 31.63 -4.14
C TRP A 34 7.63 33.14 -4.31
N GLY A 35 7.98 33.82 -3.22
CA GLY A 35 8.45 35.19 -3.21
C GLY A 35 9.47 35.41 -2.08
N ILE A 36 9.99 36.63 -1.97
CA ILE A 36 11.01 36.99 -0.97
C ILE A 36 10.52 36.84 0.48
N ASN A 37 9.20 36.84 0.68
CA ASN A 37 8.54 36.62 1.97
C ASN A 37 7.18 35.94 1.76
N ARG A 38 6.49 35.64 2.87
CA ARG A 38 5.19 34.95 2.87
C ARG A 38 4.09 35.67 2.09
N TYR A 39 4.09 37.00 2.10
CA TYR A 39 3.08 37.79 1.39
C TYR A 39 3.30 37.70 -0.12
N ALA A 40 4.55 37.89 -0.56
CA ALA A 40 4.95 37.73 -1.95
C ALA A 40 4.69 36.30 -2.46
N THR A 41 4.96 35.27 -1.65
CA THR A 41 4.58 33.88 -1.98
C THR A 41 3.06 33.75 -2.17
N SER A 42 2.24 34.31 -1.27
CA SER A 42 0.78 34.24 -1.39
C SER A 42 0.25 34.95 -2.65
N ILE A 43 0.86 36.08 -3.03
CA ILE A 43 0.54 36.80 -4.27
C ILE A 43 0.94 35.95 -5.48
N ASN A 44 2.14 35.37 -5.49
CA ASN A 44 2.60 34.53 -6.60
C ASN A 44 1.74 33.27 -6.80
N ILE A 45 1.31 32.62 -5.70
CA ILE A 45 0.32 31.53 -5.75
C ILE A 45 -0.98 32.02 -6.39
N CYS A 46 -1.45 33.20 -6.01
CA CYS A 46 -2.67 33.78 -6.54
C CYS A 46 -2.56 34.08 -8.06
N GLU A 47 -1.50 34.76 -8.50
CA GLU A 47 -1.25 35.09 -9.91
C GLU A 47 -1.24 33.85 -10.81
N ASN A 48 -0.69 32.75 -10.31
CA ASN A 48 -0.56 31.53 -11.10
C ASN A 48 -1.81 30.65 -11.14
N ASN A 49 -2.83 30.95 -10.34
CA ASN A 49 -4.01 30.11 -10.19
C ASN A 49 -5.33 30.87 -10.40
N TRP A 50 -5.30 32.21 -10.44
CA TRP A 50 -6.45 33.08 -10.68
C TRP A 50 -6.11 34.24 -11.61
N ASP A 51 -6.70 34.23 -12.80
CA ASP A 51 -6.69 35.38 -13.71
C ASP A 51 -7.60 36.49 -13.20
N LYS A 52 -8.77 36.12 -12.67
CA LYS A 52 -9.77 37.00 -12.07
C LYS A 52 -10.46 36.34 -10.88
N SER A 53 -10.97 37.14 -9.95
CA SER A 53 -11.85 36.67 -8.87
C SER A 53 -12.68 37.81 -8.32
N ASP A 54 -14.01 37.63 -8.25
CA ASP A 54 -14.90 38.61 -7.60
C ASP A 54 -14.65 38.68 -6.08
N TYR A 55 -14.08 37.62 -5.49
CA TYR A 55 -13.87 37.46 -4.06
C TYR A 55 -12.40 37.24 -3.70
N VAL A 56 -11.97 37.71 -2.54
CA VAL A 56 -10.68 37.36 -1.90
C VAL A 56 -10.92 37.03 -0.44
N VAL A 57 -10.20 36.03 0.08
CA VAL A 57 -10.14 35.80 1.53
C VAL A 57 -8.81 36.36 2.04
N LEU A 58 -8.88 37.40 2.87
CA LEU A 58 -7.74 38.08 3.44
C LEU A 58 -7.51 37.58 4.87
N VAL A 59 -6.31 37.08 5.14
CA VAL A 59 -5.93 36.53 6.44
C VAL A 59 -4.58 37.07 6.89
N SER A 60 -4.31 37.02 8.19
CA SER A 60 -3.01 37.45 8.70
C SER A 60 -1.90 36.46 8.32
N GLY A 61 -0.80 37.01 7.82
CA GLY A 61 0.44 36.27 7.63
C GLY A 61 1.25 36.15 8.91
N GLU A 62 0.92 36.87 9.98
CA GLU A 62 1.70 36.90 11.23
C GLU A 62 1.27 35.82 12.22
N GLY A 63 0.00 35.41 12.19
CA GLY A 63 -0.56 34.36 13.04
C GLY A 63 -1.45 33.41 12.25
N PHE A 64 -1.38 32.12 12.56
CA PHE A 64 -2.16 31.09 11.86
C PHE A 64 -3.55 30.87 12.43
N ALA A 65 -3.77 31.23 13.70
CA ALA A 65 -4.88 30.74 14.51
C ALA A 65 -6.26 30.89 13.85
N ASP A 66 -6.57 32.07 13.36
CA ASP A 66 -7.87 32.38 12.74
C ASP A 66 -7.93 31.93 11.27
N ALA A 67 -6.78 31.70 10.66
CA ALA A 67 -6.67 31.49 9.21
C ALA A 67 -6.80 30.02 8.79
N LEU A 68 -6.61 29.05 9.70
CA LEU A 68 -6.61 27.61 9.37
C LEU A 68 -7.93 27.12 8.74
N CYS A 69 -9.06 27.79 9.01
CA CYS A 69 -10.35 27.47 8.42
C CYS A 69 -10.63 28.19 7.09
N ALA A 70 -9.78 29.13 6.66
CA ALA A 70 -10.05 30.03 5.55
C ALA A 70 -10.16 29.34 4.18
N ALA A 71 -9.41 28.25 3.96
CA ALA A 71 -9.34 27.57 2.67
C ALA A 71 -10.71 27.04 2.19
N THR A 72 -11.56 26.61 3.12
CA THR A 72 -12.89 26.05 2.81
C THR A 72 -13.86 27.13 2.36
N LEU A 73 -13.84 28.29 3.02
CA LEU A 73 -14.59 29.48 2.60
C LEU A 73 -14.09 30.00 1.26
N ALA A 74 -12.77 30.09 1.09
CA ALA A 74 -12.15 30.56 -0.14
C ALA A 74 -12.57 29.69 -1.33
N LYS A 75 -12.54 28.35 -1.17
CA LYS A 75 -13.00 27.42 -2.20
C LYS A 75 -14.50 27.57 -2.51
N LYS A 76 -15.36 27.81 -1.51
CA LYS A 76 -16.80 28.06 -1.72
C LYS A 76 -17.06 29.24 -2.65
N TYR A 77 -16.25 30.30 -2.56
CA TYR A 77 -16.37 31.49 -3.40
C TYR A 77 -15.41 31.52 -4.60
N ASN A 78 -14.69 30.42 -4.85
CA ASN A 78 -13.61 30.35 -5.86
C ASN A 78 -12.57 31.50 -5.72
N ALA A 79 -12.32 31.90 -4.48
CA ALA A 79 -11.44 33.01 -4.10
C ALA A 79 -10.02 32.53 -3.79
N PRO A 80 -8.97 33.33 -4.05
CA PRO A 80 -7.66 33.09 -3.48
C PRO A 80 -7.62 33.47 -1.99
N VAL A 81 -6.68 32.87 -1.26
CA VAL A 81 -6.29 33.30 0.09
C VAL A 81 -5.05 34.17 -0.02
N ILE A 82 -5.14 35.44 0.37
CA ILE A 82 -4.03 36.40 0.36
C ILE A 82 -3.63 36.73 1.81
N LEU A 83 -2.33 36.78 2.07
CA LEU A 83 -1.78 37.09 3.38
C LEU A 83 -1.49 38.60 3.51
N THR A 84 -1.73 39.17 4.68
CA THR A 84 -1.35 40.54 5.04
C THR A 84 -0.61 40.59 6.37
N SER A 85 0.24 41.60 6.58
CA SER A 85 0.84 41.90 7.89
C SER A 85 -0.22 42.29 8.94
N GLY A 86 -1.43 42.61 8.49
CA GLY A 86 -2.56 42.97 9.33
C GLY A 86 -2.55 44.42 9.79
N LYS A 87 -1.46 45.18 9.60
CA LYS A 87 -1.40 46.61 9.99
C LYS A 87 -1.90 47.55 8.88
N SER A 88 -1.65 47.18 7.63
CA SER A 88 -2.05 47.92 6.44
C SER A 88 -2.04 46.99 5.22
N LEU A 89 -2.72 47.40 4.15
CA LEU A 89 -2.60 46.81 2.83
C LEU A 89 -1.34 47.34 2.14
N ASP A 90 -0.38 46.45 1.97
CA ASP A 90 0.82 46.71 1.18
C ASP A 90 0.46 46.94 -0.29
N ASN A 91 1.29 47.72 -0.99
CA ASN A 91 1.02 48.08 -2.39
C ASN A 91 0.89 46.87 -3.31
N ASP A 92 1.68 45.82 -3.06
CA ASP A 92 1.60 44.57 -3.84
C ASP A 92 0.23 43.89 -3.67
N ILE A 93 -0.34 43.91 -2.46
CA ILE A 93 -1.68 43.38 -2.21
C ILE A 93 -2.72 44.27 -2.91
N LYS A 94 -2.60 45.60 -2.82
CA LYS A 94 -3.52 46.52 -3.52
C LYS A 94 -3.53 46.30 -5.02
N ASN A 95 -2.35 46.19 -5.62
CA ASN A 95 -2.18 45.90 -7.04
C ASN A 95 -2.81 44.56 -7.41
N GLN A 96 -2.65 43.56 -6.54
CA GLN A 96 -3.23 42.25 -6.76
C GLN A 96 -4.77 42.26 -6.71
N LEU A 97 -5.37 43.01 -5.77
CA LEU A 97 -6.81 43.18 -5.68
C LEU A 97 -7.38 43.87 -6.94
N ILE A 98 -6.68 44.87 -7.46
CA ILE A 98 -7.04 45.54 -8.72
C ILE A 98 -6.92 44.57 -9.90
N ARG A 99 -5.81 43.84 -10.01
CA ARG A 99 -5.56 42.86 -11.09
C ARG A 99 -6.66 41.80 -11.17
N LEU A 100 -7.09 41.30 -10.02
CA LEU A 100 -8.15 40.28 -9.93
C LEU A 100 -9.56 40.83 -10.21
N ASN A 101 -9.73 42.16 -10.23
CA ASN A 101 -11.01 42.86 -10.27
C ASN A 101 -11.95 42.45 -9.13
N VAL A 102 -11.43 42.50 -7.90
CA VAL A 102 -12.15 42.06 -6.69
C VAL A 102 -13.30 43.01 -6.37
N LYS A 103 -14.46 42.43 -6.05
CA LYS A 103 -15.65 43.16 -5.62
C LYS A 103 -15.86 43.08 -4.12
N ARG A 104 -15.51 41.94 -3.51
CA ARG A 104 -15.70 41.70 -2.07
C ARG A 104 -14.54 40.94 -1.44
N ILE A 105 -14.14 41.36 -0.23
CA ILE A 105 -13.12 40.68 0.58
C ILE A 105 -13.74 40.09 1.84
N PHE A 106 -13.44 38.82 2.13
CA PHE A 106 -13.71 38.21 3.43
C PHE A 106 -12.46 38.34 4.31
N ILE A 107 -12.52 39.17 5.34
CA ILE A 107 -11.42 39.36 6.30
C ILE A 107 -11.61 38.35 7.43
N ILE A 108 -10.70 37.39 7.58
CA ILE A 108 -10.78 36.38 8.65
C ILE A 108 -9.88 36.79 9.81
N GLY A 109 -10.51 36.96 10.99
CA GLY A 109 -9.84 37.37 12.22
C GLY A 109 -10.25 38.76 12.71
N GLY A 110 -10.10 38.97 14.01
CA GLY A 110 -10.49 40.22 14.68
C GLY A 110 -9.58 41.42 14.35
N THR A 111 -9.97 42.60 14.80
CA THR A 111 -9.20 43.85 14.60
C THR A 111 -7.83 43.83 15.27
N GLY A 112 -7.62 42.99 16.28
CA GLY A 112 -6.31 42.78 16.90
C GLY A 112 -5.31 42.02 16.03
N VAL A 113 -5.77 41.35 14.97
CA VAL A 113 -4.94 40.54 14.05
C VAL A 113 -4.90 41.17 12.66
N ILE A 114 -6.00 41.77 12.21
CA ILE A 114 -6.08 42.60 11.00
C ILE A 114 -6.78 43.90 11.37
N ALA A 115 -6.01 44.97 11.52
CA ALA A 115 -6.44 46.28 11.98
C ALA A 115 -7.56 46.90 11.15
N GLN A 116 -8.31 47.80 11.77
CA GLN A 116 -9.38 48.56 11.12
C GLN A 116 -8.86 49.45 9.97
N SER A 117 -7.61 49.91 10.05
CA SER A 117 -6.94 50.65 8.96
C SER A 117 -6.92 49.90 7.62
N VAL A 118 -6.93 48.56 7.63
CA VAL A 118 -7.05 47.75 6.41
C VAL A 118 -8.41 47.95 5.76
N GLU A 119 -9.48 48.04 6.55
CA GLU A 119 -10.84 48.28 6.06
C GLU A 119 -10.99 49.68 5.46
N GLU A 120 -10.47 50.70 6.14
CA GLU A 120 -10.47 52.08 5.65
C GLU A 120 -9.74 52.21 4.29
N GLN A 121 -8.68 51.42 4.09
CA GLN A 121 -7.98 51.34 2.81
C GLN A 121 -8.81 50.64 1.73
N LEU A 122 -9.62 49.63 2.07
CA LEU A 122 -10.55 48.99 1.13
C LEU A 122 -11.70 49.91 0.74
N ASP A 123 -12.23 50.70 1.68
CA ASP A 123 -13.23 51.74 1.39
C ASP A 123 -12.70 52.76 0.39
N THR A 124 -11.45 53.21 0.58
CA THR A 124 -10.77 54.12 -0.36
C THR A 124 -10.61 53.51 -1.75
N MET A 125 -10.48 52.18 -1.83
CA MET A 125 -10.41 51.43 -3.08
C MET A 125 -11.79 51.07 -3.67
N ASN A 126 -12.89 51.43 -2.98
CA ASN A 126 -14.26 51.05 -3.33
C ASN A 126 -14.47 49.53 -3.46
N ILE A 127 -13.80 48.75 -2.60
CA ILE A 127 -13.93 47.30 -2.53
C ILE A 127 -14.73 46.94 -1.28
N GLY A 128 -15.86 46.26 -1.44
CA GLY A 128 -16.67 45.83 -0.30
C GLY A 128 -15.93 44.79 0.55
N TYR A 129 -16.26 44.71 1.83
CA TYR A 129 -15.67 43.69 2.70
C TYR A 129 -16.66 43.16 3.73
N GLU A 130 -16.38 41.97 4.24
CA GLU A 130 -17.09 41.34 5.35
C GLU A 130 -16.05 40.73 6.30
N ARG A 131 -16.04 41.18 7.56
CA ARG A 131 -15.17 40.61 8.58
C ARG A 131 -15.85 39.43 9.26
N ILE A 132 -15.17 38.28 9.25
CA ILE A 132 -15.59 37.06 9.91
C ILE A 132 -14.62 36.81 11.07
N SER A 133 -15.06 37.16 12.28
CA SER A 133 -14.24 37.05 13.49
C SER A 133 -15.06 36.71 14.72
N GLY A 134 -14.55 35.84 15.59
CA GLY A 134 -15.09 35.51 16.90
C GLY A 134 -14.34 36.19 18.05
N ASN A 135 -14.65 35.81 19.29
CA ASN A 135 -13.88 36.27 20.46
C ASN A 135 -12.48 35.64 20.49
N ASP A 136 -12.35 34.44 19.91
CA ASP A 136 -11.10 33.71 19.74
C ASP A 136 -11.08 32.92 18.42
N ARG A 137 -10.04 32.11 18.23
CA ARG A 137 -9.85 31.26 17.05
C ARG A 137 -10.92 30.19 16.88
N TYR A 138 -11.50 29.71 17.99
CA TYR A 138 -12.53 28.67 17.98
C TYR A 138 -13.85 29.28 17.51
N ASP A 139 -14.23 30.43 18.07
CA ASP A 139 -15.41 31.18 17.64
C ASP A 139 -15.27 31.67 16.19
N THR A 140 -14.08 32.09 15.77
CA THR A 140 -13.82 32.46 14.36
C THR A 140 -14.03 31.27 13.43
N SER A 141 -13.48 30.10 13.78
CA SER A 141 -13.68 28.88 12.99
C SER A 141 -15.15 28.45 12.91
N LEU A 142 -15.92 28.66 13.98
CA LEU A 142 -17.36 28.39 14.01
C LEU A 142 -18.13 29.33 13.07
N LYS A 143 -17.83 30.63 13.07
CA LYS A 143 -18.48 31.59 12.16
C LYS A 143 -18.19 31.26 10.69
N VAL A 144 -16.94 30.87 10.38
CA VAL A 144 -16.59 30.38 9.04
C VAL A 144 -17.37 29.10 8.70
N ALA A 145 -17.48 28.16 9.63
CA ALA A 145 -18.22 26.91 9.43
C ALA A 145 -19.72 27.13 9.16
N GLN A 146 -20.34 28.09 9.84
CA GLN A 146 -21.74 28.47 9.63
C GLN A 146 -22.00 28.99 8.21
N LEU A 147 -21.04 29.72 7.63
CA LEU A 147 -21.14 30.18 6.25
C LEU A 147 -20.98 29.04 5.24
N ILE A 148 -20.32 27.94 5.59
CA ILE A 148 -20.09 26.81 4.69
C ILE A 148 -21.24 25.80 4.75
N GLY A 149 -21.70 25.47 5.97
CA GLY A 149 -22.62 24.38 6.23
C GLY A 149 -21.90 23.06 6.57
N SER A 150 -22.66 22.01 6.87
CA SER A 150 -22.13 20.73 7.37
C SER A 150 -22.57 19.51 6.52
N ASP A 151 -23.15 19.74 5.35
CA ASP A 151 -23.82 18.70 4.55
C ASP A 151 -22.89 17.56 4.13
N ASN A 152 -21.61 17.88 3.92
CA ASN A 152 -20.56 16.96 3.47
C ASN A 152 -19.70 16.39 4.60
N GLY A 153 -20.10 16.61 5.86
CA GLY A 153 -19.29 16.28 7.03
C GLY A 153 -18.52 17.48 7.58
N VAL A 154 -17.83 17.27 8.69
CA VAL A 154 -17.10 18.32 9.43
C VAL A 154 -15.71 17.84 9.81
N VAL A 155 -14.76 18.76 9.86
CA VAL A 155 -13.39 18.51 10.31
C VAL A 155 -13.17 19.19 11.66
N ILE A 156 -12.58 18.48 12.62
CA ILE A 156 -12.11 19.05 13.88
C ILE A 156 -10.60 18.93 13.91
N ALA A 157 -9.91 20.06 14.05
CA ALA A 157 -8.45 20.14 14.13
C ALA A 157 -8.01 20.98 15.33
N SER A 158 -6.77 20.82 15.76
CA SER A 158 -6.22 21.66 16.84
C SER A 158 -6.12 23.12 16.39
N GLY A 159 -6.59 24.04 17.23
CA GLY A 159 -6.31 25.47 17.08
C GLY A 159 -4.99 25.89 17.71
N GLU A 160 -4.32 24.99 18.44
CA GLU A 160 -3.06 25.24 19.17
C GLU A 160 -1.84 24.87 18.32
N SER A 161 -2.04 24.08 17.26
CA SER A 161 -1.02 23.63 16.31
C SER A 161 -1.59 23.59 14.90
N PHE A 162 -0.82 24.03 13.90
CA PHE A 162 -1.29 24.19 12.51
C PHE A 162 -1.13 22.99 11.57
N PRO A 163 -0.13 22.09 11.67
CA PRO A 163 0.18 21.15 10.59
C PRO A 163 -0.96 20.18 10.24
N ASP A 164 -1.72 19.76 11.25
CA ASP A 164 -2.86 18.85 11.10
C ASP A 164 -4.00 19.53 10.31
N ALA A 165 -4.33 20.77 10.66
CA ALA A 165 -5.35 21.56 9.97
C ALA A 165 -4.95 21.89 8.52
N LEU A 166 -3.68 22.24 8.29
CA LEU A 166 -3.17 22.51 6.94
C LEU A 166 -3.16 21.25 6.07
N SER A 167 -2.85 20.09 6.64
CA SER A 167 -2.82 18.82 5.90
C SER A 167 -4.18 18.45 5.32
N ILE A 168 -5.26 18.68 6.06
CA ILE A 168 -6.63 18.38 5.61
C ILE A 168 -7.25 19.53 4.81
N ALA A 169 -6.71 20.76 4.88
CA ALA A 169 -7.34 21.95 4.31
C ALA A 169 -7.71 21.85 2.82
N PRO A 170 -6.86 21.34 1.90
CA PRO A 170 -7.23 21.18 0.50
C PRO A 170 -8.40 20.24 0.29
N ILE A 171 -8.41 19.12 1.01
CA ILE A 171 -9.44 18.07 0.90
C ILE A 171 -10.74 18.56 1.51
N ALA A 172 -10.69 19.17 2.70
CA ALA A 172 -11.85 19.77 3.35
C ALA A 172 -12.48 20.83 2.43
N ALA A 173 -11.66 21.69 1.83
CA ALA A 173 -12.12 22.70 0.90
C ALA A 173 -12.75 22.09 -0.37
N ALA A 174 -12.08 21.12 -1.01
CA ALA A 174 -12.58 20.45 -2.20
C ALA A 174 -13.91 19.71 -1.96
N LYS A 175 -14.09 19.14 -0.76
CA LYS A 175 -15.31 18.43 -0.37
C LYS A 175 -16.36 19.33 0.29
N GLY A 176 -16.09 20.62 0.48
CA GLY A 176 -17.00 21.53 1.17
C GLY A 176 -17.28 21.14 2.63
N MET A 177 -16.27 20.62 3.33
CA MET A 177 -16.33 20.34 4.77
C MET A 177 -15.72 21.54 5.53
N PRO A 178 -16.40 22.12 6.54
CA PRO A 178 -15.82 23.17 7.36
C PRO A 178 -14.76 22.60 8.31
N ILE A 179 -13.78 23.44 8.66
CA ILE A 179 -12.75 23.13 9.66
C ILE A 179 -13.07 23.90 10.93
N LEU A 180 -13.41 23.16 11.98
CA LEU A 180 -13.66 23.65 13.33
C LEU A 180 -12.40 23.45 14.16
N LEU A 181 -11.97 24.50 14.85
CA LEU A 181 -10.78 24.46 15.69
C LEU A 181 -11.15 24.13 17.14
N THR A 182 -10.27 23.42 17.84
CA THR A 182 -10.44 23.09 19.26
C THR A 182 -9.11 23.21 20.02
N ASN A 183 -9.19 23.43 21.33
CA ASN A 183 -8.07 23.14 22.21
C ASN A 183 -7.96 21.62 22.46
N LYS A 184 -6.88 21.19 23.12
CA LYS A 184 -6.64 19.78 23.45
C LYS A 184 -7.74 19.09 24.27
N TYR A 185 -8.46 19.82 25.11
CA TYR A 185 -9.24 19.25 26.20
C TYR A 185 -10.75 19.22 25.95
N SER A 186 -11.29 20.22 25.24
CA SER A 186 -12.74 20.40 25.11
C SER A 186 -13.11 21.22 23.87
N LEU A 187 -14.27 20.88 23.29
CA LEU A 187 -14.95 21.74 22.31
C LEU A 187 -15.67 22.89 23.01
N SER A 188 -15.70 24.07 22.37
CA SER A 188 -16.55 25.17 22.82
C SER A 188 -18.04 24.79 22.69
N GLN A 189 -18.89 25.44 23.48
CA GLN A 189 -20.33 25.16 23.47
C GLN A 189 -20.94 25.35 22.08
N GLY A 190 -20.57 26.43 21.37
CA GLY A 190 -21.08 26.71 20.02
C GLY A 190 -20.66 25.65 19.00
N ILE A 191 -19.43 25.14 19.09
CA ILE A 191 -18.94 24.07 18.21
C ILE A 191 -19.68 22.76 18.49
N ASN A 192 -19.88 22.43 19.77
CA ASN A 192 -20.70 21.26 20.16
C ASN A 192 -22.11 21.34 19.57
N GLN A 193 -22.76 22.51 19.67
CA GLN A 193 -24.10 22.72 19.11
C GLN A 193 -24.10 22.58 17.58
N PHE A 194 -23.10 23.14 16.88
CA PHE A 194 -22.98 23.01 15.43
C PHE A 194 -22.85 21.55 14.98
N ILE A 195 -22.02 20.76 15.68
CA ILE A 195 -21.83 19.33 15.39
C ILE A 195 -23.11 18.54 15.66
N GLN A 196 -23.81 18.81 16.77
CA GLN A 196 -25.08 18.15 17.10
C GLN A 196 -26.16 18.45 16.06
N ASN A 197 -26.21 19.69 15.56
CA ASN A 197 -27.15 20.10 14.50
C ASN A 197 -26.79 19.51 13.14
N SER A 198 -25.60 18.93 12.97
CA SER A 198 -25.14 18.32 11.71
C SER A 198 -25.71 16.90 11.47
N SER A 199 -26.81 16.50 12.12
CA SER A 199 -27.58 15.25 11.85
C SER A 199 -26.75 13.96 11.64
N GLY A 200 -25.71 13.72 12.44
CA GLY A 200 -24.92 12.47 12.39
C GLY A 200 -23.97 12.35 11.19
N LYS A 201 -23.69 13.45 10.49
CA LYS A 201 -22.69 13.51 9.40
C LYS A 201 -21.30 13.13 9.91
N LYS A 202 -20.44 12.66 9.00
CA LYS A 202 -19.11 12.17 9.34
C LYS A 202 -18.25 13.31 9.90
N CYS A 203 -17.66 13.06 11.06
CA CYS A 203 -16.71 13.97 11.68
C CYS A 203 -15.28 13.42 11.54
N TYR A 204 -14.37 14.19 10.97
CA TYR A 204 -12.96 13.83 10.89
C TYR A 204 -12.19 14.55 11.99
N ILE A 205 -11.61 13.78 12.91
CA ILE A 205 -10.76 14.30 13.99
C ILE A 205 -9.32 14.26 13.50
N VAL A 206 -8.77 15.40 13.12
CA VAL A 206 -7.47 15.49 12.47
C VAL A 206 -6.42 15.92 13.48
N GLY A 207 -5.63 14.94 13.91
CA GLY A 207 -4.64 15.04 14.98
C GLY A 207 -4.68 13.84 15.94
N GLY A 208 -3.52 13.47 16.44
CA GLY A 208 -3.37 12.42 17.45
C GLY A 208 -3.98 12.79 18.80
N VAL A 209 -4.06 11.82 19.71
CA VAL A 209 -4.57 12.05 21.08
C VAL A 209 -3.73 13.06 21.88
N GLY A 210 -2.49 13.29 21.48
CA GLY A 210 -1.58 14.27 22.09
C GLY A 210 -2.00 15.72 21.87
N VAL A 211 -2.68 16.02 20.75
CA VAL A 211 -3.12 17.37 20.34
C VAL A 211 -4.64 17.54 20.41
N ILE A 212 -5.41 16.46 20.27
CA ILE A 212 -6.87 16.45 20.45
C ILE A 212 -7.23 15.27 21.36
N GLY A 213 -7.45 15.55 22.64
CA GLY A 213 -7.72 14.53 23.65
C GLY A 213 -9.06 13.82 23.45
N ASN A 214 -9.20 12.66 24.10
CA ASN A 214 -10.42 11.84 24.01
C ASN A 214 -11.67 12.52 24.60
N ASN A 215 -11.50 13.55 25.42
CA ASN A 215 -12.62 14.32 25.96
C ASN A 215 -13.31 15.17 24.88
N VAL A 216 -12.57 15.64 23.87
CA VAL A 216 -13.12 16.43 22.74
C VAL A 216 -14.12 15.62 21.92
N ILE A 217 -13.89 14.31 21.79
CA ILE A 217 -14.73 13.40 20.97
C ILE A 217 -15.92 12.82 21.74
N LYS A 218 -16.04 13.11 23.04
CA LYS A 218 -17.11 12.55 23.88
C LYS A 218 -18.46 13.09 23.41
N GLY A 219 -19.34 12.19 22.96
CA GLY A 219 -20.65 12.53 22.41
C GLY A 219 -20.70 12.67 20.89
N ILE A 220 -19.58 12.50 20.18
CA ILE A 220 -19.53 12.40 18.72
C ILE A 220 -19.59 10.92 18.34
N ASN A 221 -20.71 10.46 17.77
CA ASN A 221 -20.91 9.03 17.49
C ASN A 221 -20.35 8.58 16.12
N ASN A 222 -20.38 9.45 15.10
CA ASN A 222 -19.90 9.14 13.75
C ASN A 222 -18.61 9.90 13.43
N TYR A 223 -17.48 9.45 13.98
CA TYR A 223 -16.18 10.06 13.71
C TYR A 223 -15.16 9.10 13.11
N LYS A 224 -14.08 9.66 12.58
CA LYS A 224 -12.83 8.96 12.27
C LYS A 224 -11.67 9.84 12.66
N ARG A 225 -10.72 9.30 13.43
CA ARG A 225 -9.51 10.01 13.81
C ARG A 225 -8.40 9.74 12.79
N LEU A 226 -7.75 10.79 12.32
CA LEU A 226 -6.61 10.77 11.42
C LEU A 226 -5.44 11.47 12.13
N GLY A 227 -4.51 10.70 12.70
CA GLY A 227 -3.37 11.25 13.43
C GLY A 227 -2.18 10.29 13.43
N GLY A 228 -0.99 10.83 13.23
CA GLY A 228 0.29 10.12 13.28
C GLY A 228 1.12 10.46 14.52
N ILE A 229 2.31 9.89 14.62
CA ILE A 229 3.29 10.23 15.67
C ILE A 229 3.85 11.64 15.50
N ASP A 230 3.86 12.14 14.26
CA ASP A 230 4.28 13.48 13.88
C ASP A 230 3.37 14.06 12.79
N ARG A 231 3.64 15.32 12.41
CA ARG A 231 2.85 16.05 11.40
C ARG A 231 2.92 15.43 10.01
N TYR A 232 4.00 14.74 9.70
CA TYR A 232 4.21 14.12 8.40
C TYR A 232 3.36 12.84 8.33
N GLU A 233 3.43 11.98 9.33
CA GLU A 233 2.58 10.79 9.39
C GLU A 233 1.08 11.14 9.44
N THR A 234 0.69 12.20 10.16
CA THR A 234 -0.70 12.70 10.08
C THR A 234 -1.06 13.10 8.64
N ASN A 235 -0.19 13.83 7.94
CA ASN A 235 -0.37 14.22 6.55
C ASN A 235 -0.58 12.99 5.63
N VAL A 236 0.22 11.93 5.78
CA VAL A 236 0.04 10.70 5.00
C VAL A 236 -1.27 10.00 5.30
N LYS A 237 -1.65 9.84 6.58
CA LYS A 237 -2.93 9.19 6.94
C LYS A 237 -4.14 9.92 6.38
N ILE A 238 -4.06 11.25 6.26
CA ILE A 238 -5.08 12.06 5.61
C ILE A 238 -5.11 11.78 4.11
N VAL A 239 -3.95 11.84 3.44
CA VAL A 239 -3.87 11.61 1.99
C VAL A 239 -4.35 10.20 1.62
N ASP A 240 -3.98 9.19 2.40
CA ASP A 240 -4.39 7.80 2.19
C ASP A 240 -5.89 7.61 2.36
N GLU A 241 -6.48 8.22 3.40
CA GLU A 241 -7.93 8.13 3.65
C GLU A 241 -8.74 8.64 2.47
N PHE A 242 -8.26 9.72 1.83
CA PHE A 242 -8.93 10.36 0.71
C PHE A 242 -8.31 10.01 -0.64
N ALA A 243 -7.49 8.98 -0.72
CA ALA A 243 -6.72 8.65 -1.93
C ALA A 243 -7.62 8.39 -3.16
N SER A 244 -8.82 7.82 -2.96
CA SER A 244 -9.80 7.61 -4.03
C SER A 244 -10.58 8.88 -4.42
N ASN A 245 -10.39 9.99 -3.71
CA ASN A 245 -11.13 11.24 -3.90
C ASN A 245 -10.23 12.42 -4.27
N VAL A 246 -8.91 12.26 -4.28
CA VAL A 246 -7.96 13.30 -4.69
C VAL A 246 -7.30 12.94 -6.02
N ASN A 247 -6.96 13.96 -6.78
CA ASN A 247 -6.23 13.84 -8.03
C ASN A 247 -4.72 13.86 -7.77
N PHE A 248 -4.08 12.70 -7.87
CA PHE A 248 -2.62 12.57 -7.73
C PHE A 248 -1.84 13.04 -8.97
N SER A 249 -2.49 13.34 -10.10
CA SER A 249 -1.78 13.81 -11.31
C SER A 249 -1.01 15.11 -11.07
N SER A 250 -1.46 15.94 -10.13
CA SER A 250 -0.68 17.06 -9.59
C SER A 250 -0.71 17.01 -8.08
N ILE A 251 0.43 17.27 -7.44
CA ILE A 251 0.53 17.38 -5.98
C ILE A 251 1.11 18.73 -5.60
N TYR A 252 0.73 19.22 -4.44
CA TYR A 252 1.35 20.41 -3.84
C TYR A 252 2.30 19.98 -2.73
N ILE A 253 3.47 20.59 -2.64
CA ILE A 253 4.46 20.32 -1.61
C ILE A 253 4.72 21.61 -0.85
N SER A 254 4.65 21.57 0.47
CA SER A 254 4.96 22.71 1.32
C SER A 254 5.74 22.29 2.56
N SER A 255 6.44 23.23 3.17
CA SER A 255 7.10 23.00 4.45
C SER A 255 6.06 22.68 5.53
N GLY A 256 6.31 21.62 6.30
CA GLY A 256 5.57 21.33 7.51
C GLY A 256 5.97 22.22 8.68
N GLU A 257 7.08 22.97 8.58
CA GLU A 257 7.62 23.82 9.64
C GLU A 257 7.12 25.27 9.60
N GLY A 258 6.56 25.70 8.47
CA GLY A 258 5.92 27.00 8.29
C GLY A 258 4.46 26.86 7.86
N PHE A 259 3.59 27.78 8.29
CA PHE A 259 2.16 27.70 7.98
C PHE A 259 1.75 28.48 6.73
N ALA A 260 2.42 29.59 6.44
CA ALA A 260 1.92 30.63 5.55
C ALA A 260 1.81 30.19 4.07
N ASP A 261 2.83 29.50 3.57
CA ASP A 261 2.87 29.02 2.18
C ASP A 261 1.85 27.89 1.96
N ALA A 262 1.75 26.95 2.91
CA ALA A 262 0.75 25.88 2.91
C ALA A 262 -0.69 26.43 3.00
N LEU A 263 -0.92 27.44 3.85
CA LEU A 263 -2.23 28.07 4.03
C LEU A 263 -2.74 28.72 2.73
N SER A 264 -1.93 29.57 2.10
CA SER A 264 -2.28 30.21 0.83
C SER A 264 -2.36 29.21 -0.33
N GLY A 265 -1.48 28.21 -0.36
CA GLY A 265 -1.49 27.15 -1.37
C GLY A 265 -2.61 26.11 -1.21
N SER A 266 -3.21 25.97 -0.03
CA SER A 266 -4.26 24.95 0.22
C SER A 266 -5.48 25.14 -0.67
N VAL A 267 -5.88 26.38 -0.95
CA VAL A 267 -7.00 26.65 -1.85
C VAL A 267 -6.65 26.41 -3.32
N ALA A 268 -5.39 26.64 -3.72
CA ALA A 268 -4.90 26.29 -5.05
C ALA A 268 -4.90 24.76 -5.25
N ALA A 269 -4.46 24.01 -4.23
CA ALA A 269 -4.56 22.55 -4.21
C ALA A 269 -6.02 22.06 -4.28
N ALA A 270 -6.93 22.69 -3.52
CA ALA A 270 -8.37 22.39 -3.60
C ALA A 270 -8.99 22.71 -4.96
N LYS A 271 -8.43 23.68 -5.72
CA LYS A 271 -8.90 24.01 -7.08
C LYS A 271 -8.68 22.88 -8.06
N THR A 272 -7.53 22.19 -7.97
CA THR A 272 -7.20 21.05 -8.81
C THR A 272 -7.55 19.69 -8.20
N ASN A 273 -8.24 19.71 -7.05
CA ASN A 273 -8.54 18.54 -6.24
C ASN A 273 -7.28 17.73 -5.86
N SER A 274 -6.15 18.41 -5.71
CA SER A 274 -4.84 17.83 -5.45
C SER A 274 -4.55 17.75 -3.95
N PRO A 275 -3.80 16.74 -3.49
CA PRO A 275 -3.33 16.70 -2.10
C PRO A 275 -2.22 17.72 -1.85
N LEU A 276 -2.09 18.15 -0.59
CA LEU A 276 -0.94 18.91 -0.08
C LEU A 276 -0.08 17.97 0.76
N ILE A 277 1.18 17.83 0.37
CA ILE A 277 2.18 16.99 1.02
C ILE A 277 3.10 17.90 1.84
N LEU A 278 3.23 17.60 3.13
CA LEU A 278 4.12 18.33 4.03
C LEU A 278 5.52 17.73 4.06
N THR A 279 6.54 18.57 4.19
CA THR A 279 7.95 18.14 4.29
C THR A 279 8.74 18.92 5.34
N ASN A 280 9.75 18.29 5.93
CA ASN A 280 10.73 18.98 6.76
C ASN A 280 11.72 19.86 5.97
N GLY A 281 11.56 19.93 4.65
CA GLY A 281 12.32 20.81 3.77
C GLY A 281 13.68 20.28 3.32
N SER A 282 14.22 19.17 3.87
CA SER A 282 15.59 18.71 3.59
C SER A 282 15.77 17.22 3.27
N SER A 283 14.94 16.31 3.82
CA SER A 283 15.13 14.86 3.58
C SER A 283 13.93 13.97 3.92
N SER A 284 12.93 14.47 4.65
CA SER A 284 11.72 13.73 4.96
C SER A 284 10.55 14.39 4.24
N ILE A 285 10.33 13.95 3.02
CA ILE A 285 8.97 13.95 2.47
C ILE A 285 8.37 12.62 2.89
N THR A 286 7.13 12.69 3.36
CA THR A 286 6.44 11.68 4.13
C THR A 286 6.58 10.25 3.57
N LYS A 287 6.93 9.33 4.48
CA LYS A 287 7.26 7.91 4.28
C LYS A 287 6.21 7.11 3.46
N ALA A 288 6.71 6.01 2.87
CA ALA A 288 6.05 4.81 2.30
C ALA A 288 4.74 4.98 1.51
N ALA A 289 3.66 5.46 2.13
CA ALA A 289 2.35 5.51 1.50
C ALA A 289 2.28 6.51 0.33
N PHE A 290 2.96 7.66 0.46
CA PHE A 290 3.09 8.63 -0.63
C PHE A 290 3.93 8.08 -1.80
N TYR A 291 4.97 7.29 -1.52
CA TYR A 291 5.77 6.62 -2.55
C TYR A 291 4.95 5.60 -3.36
N THR A 292 3.89 5.00 -2.79
CA THR A 292 2.99 4.12 -3.58
C THR A 292 2.17 4.87 -4.63
N LYS A 293 2.04 6.20 -4.52
CA LYS A 293 1.26 7.05 -5.44
C LYS A 293 2.12 7.98 -6.27
N ILE A 294 3.44 8.04 -6.02
CA ILE A 294 4.36 8.92 -6.73
C ILE A 294 4.36 8.67 -8.25
N SER A 295 4.14 7.41 -8.65
CA SER A 295 4.04 6.99 -10.05
C SER A 295 2.89 7.67 -10.80
N LEU A 296 1.82 8.06 -10.10
CA LEU A 296 0.67 8.75 -10.65
C LEU A 296 0.89 10.27 -10.86
N VAL A 297 1.97 10.83 -10.30
CA VAL A 297 2.21 12.28 -10.25
C VAL A 297 2.87 12.78 -11.53
N ASN A 298 2.19 13.64 -12.29
CA ASN A 298 2.72 14.28 -13.49
C ASN A 298 3.34 15.66 -13.20
N GLU A 299 2.86 16.35 -12.18
CA GLU A 299 3.30 17.71 -11.86
C GLU A 299 3.52 17.90 -10.36
N PHE A 300 4.71 18.39 -10.01
CA PHE A 300 5.10 18.75 -8.65
C PHE A 300 4.99 20.26 -8.47
N ARG A 301 4.07 20.69 -7.61
CA ARG A 301 3.81 22.11 -7.33
C ARG A 301 4.35 22.51 -5.97
N VAL A 302 5.48 23.18 -5.95
CA VAL A 302 6.19 23.52 -4.72
C VAL A 302 5.72 24.89 -4.21
N LEU A 303 5.39 24.98 -2.94
CA LEU A 303 4.95 26.19 -2.25
C LEU A 303 6.09 26.66 -1.34
N GLY A 304 6.53 27.90 -1.54
CA GLY A 304 7.64 28.51 -0.80
C GLY A 304 8.98 28.46 -1.52
N GLY A 305 9.91 29.29 -1.05
CA GLY A 305 11.28 29.38 -1.57
C GLY A 305 12.15 28.17 -1.21
N GLU A 306 13.35 28.13 -1.77
CA GLU A 306 14.32 27.03 -1.52
C GLU A 306 14.75 26.92 -0.06
N ALA A 307 14.70 28.03 0.70
CA ALA A 307 14.99 28.05 2.13
C ALA A 307 14.03 27.21 2.99
N VAL A 308 12.78 27.02 2.54
CA VAL A 308 11.74 26.28 3.28
C VAL A 308 11.39 24.94 2.65
N VAL A 309 11.57 24.80 1.32
CA VAL A 309 11.46 23.54 0.60
C VAL A 309 12.63 23.42 -0.38
N GLN A 310 13.66 22.67 -0.01
CA GLN A 310 14.88 22.54 -0.82
C GLN A 310 14.60 21.86 -2.16
N ASN A 311 15.26 22.33 -3.22
CA ASN A 311 15.17 21.68 -4.53
C ASN A 311 15.62 20.21 -4.46
N LYS A 312 16.65 19.90 -3.67
CA LYS A 312 17.11 18.52 -3.46
C LYS A 312 16.01 17.60 -2.93
N ALA A 313 15.18 18.06 -1.99
CA ALA A 313 14.08 17.27 -1.46
C ALA A 313 13.03 16.95 -2.55
N VAL A 314 12.73 17.93 -3.40
CA VAL A 314 11.80 17.74 -4.54
C VAL A 314 12.42 16.84 -5.60
N GLN A 315 13.71 17.00 -5.90
CA GLN A 315 14.43 16.16 -6.86
C GLN A 315 14.50 14.70 -6.39
N ASN A 316 14.70 14.45 -5.10
CA ASN A 316 14.61 13.09 -4.55
C ASN A 316 13.24 12.45 -4.87
N LEU A 317 12.13 13.17 -4.75
CA LEU A 317 10.83 12.63 -5.16
C LEU A 317 10.72 12.33 -6.65
N LEU A 318 11.37 13.14 -7.49
CA LEU A 318 11.44 12.88 -8.93
C LEU A 318 12.26 11.62 -9.20
N THR A 319 13.40 11.47 -8.52
CA THR A 319 14.24 10.28 -8.59
C THR A 319 13.51 9.05 -8.07
N ASP A 320 12.81 9.15 -6.93
CA ASP A 320 12.01 8.07 -6.34
C ASP A 320 10.84 7.69 -7.25
N LYS A 321 10.25 8.62 -8.02
CA LYS A 321 9.29 8.29 -9.11
C LYS A 321 9.96 7.50 -10.24
N ILE A 322 11.18 7.88 -10.59
CA ILE A 322 11.97 7.19 -11.63
C ILE A 322 12.45 5.82 -11.13
N GLU A 323 12.64 5.66 -9.82
CA GLU A 323 13.03 4.41 -9.14
C GLU A 323 11.83 3.54 -8.71
N SER A 324 10.61 4.08 -8.57
CA SER A 324 9.37 3.34 -8.25
C SER A 324 8.87 2.45 -9.39
N LYS A 325 9.78 1.92 -10.21
CA LYS A 325 9.56 1.01 -11.35
C LYS A 325 9.38 -0.44 -10.90
N PHE A 326 8.79 -0.68 -9.73
CA PHE A 326 8.40 -2.06 -9.40
C PHE A 326 7.36 -2.51 -10.44
N LYS A 327 7.68 -3.57 -11.18
CA LYS A 327 6.78 -4.19 -12.15
C LYS A 327 6.78 -5.69 -11.95
N LEU A 328 5.58 -6.27 -11.92
CA LEU A 328 5.37 -7.69 -11.85
C LEU A 328 5.74 -8.37 -13.18
N GLY A 329 5.89 -9.70 -13.16
CA GLY A 329 6.08 -10.46 -14.39
C GLY A 329 4.91 -10.32 -15.37
N ASP A 330 3.68 -10.16 -14.87
CA ASP A 330 2.49 -9.96 -15.70
C ASP A 330 2.37 -8.55 -16.30
N ASP A 331 2.87 -7.51 -15.63
CA ASP A 331 3.05 -6.16 -16.19
C ASP A 331 4.00 -6.17 -17.41
N LEU A 332 4.98 -7.08 -17.39
CA LEU A 332 6.06 -7.17 -18.37
C LEU A 332 5.74 -8.12 -19.54
N LEU A 333 4.80 -9.05 -19.35
CA LEU A 333 4.50 -10.09 -20.34
C LEU A 333 4.18 -9.49 -21.71
N ILE A 334 3.19 -8.60 -21.81
CA ILE A 334 2.78 -8.03 -23.10
C ILE A 334 3.79 -6.98 -23.60
N SER A 335 4.34 -6.19 -22.69
CA SER A 335 5.17 -5.03 -23.06
C SER A 335 6.59 -5.39 -23.48
N LYS A 336 7.16 -6.48 -22.97
CA LYS A 336 8.57 -6.85 -23.17
C LYS A 336 8.80 -8.31 -23.55
N TYR A 337 7.90 -9.20 -23.18
CA TYR A 337 8.06 -10.66 -23.34
C TYR A 337 6.95 -11.31 -24.19
N SER A 338 6.28 -10.54 -25.04
CA SER A 338 5.12 -11.02 -25.81
C SER A 338 5.47 -12.14 -26.80
N ASN A 339 6.72 -12.19 -27.24
CA ASN A 339 7.28 -13.27 -28.05
C ASN A 339 7.17 -14.66 -27.38
N LEU A 340 7.04 -14.73 -26.06
CA LEU A 340 6.86 -16.00 -25.35
C LEU A 340 5.49 -16.63 -25.63
N ILE A 341 4.47 -15.83 -25.96
CA ILE A 341 3.08 -16.28 -26.15
C ILE A 341 2.52 -16.01 -27.55
N LYS A 342 3.14 -15.13 -28.32
CA LYS A 342 2.68 -14.74 -29.66
C LYS A 342 2.54 -15.96 -30.59
N GLY A 343 1.36 -16.09 -31.20
CA GLY A 343 0.97 -17.17 -32.09
C GLY A 343 0.64 -18.49 -31.40
N LYS A 344 0.60 -18.54 -30.06
CA LYS A 344 0.42 -19.78 -29.29
C LYS A 344 -0.97 -19.89 -28.68
N ASN A 345 -1.40 -21.13 -28.45
CA ASN A 345 -2.52 -21.46 -27.58
C ASN A 345 -2.04 -21.50 -26.12
N ILE A 346 -2.65 -20.68 -25.28
CA ILE A 346 -2.26 -20.45 -23.89
C ILE A 346 -3.18 -21.23 -22.96
N GLY A 347 -2.58 -22.07 -22.11
CA GLY A 347 -3.20 -22.52 -20.88
C GLY A 347 -2.75 -21.64 -19.73
N LEU A 348 -3.66 -21.06 -18.96
CA LEU A 348 -3.32 -20.16 -17.86
C LEU A 348 -3.62 -20.80 -16.50
N VAL A 349 -2.57 -21.02 -15.70
CA VAL A 349 -2.67 -21.40 -14.29
C VAL A 349 -2.71 -20.12 -13.45
N THR A 350 -3.87 -19.81 -12.89
CA THR A 350 -4.12 -18.54 -12.19
C THR A 350 -5.18 -18.71 -11.11
N ASN A 351 -5.37 -17.67 -10.31
CA ASN A 351 -6.56 -17.45 -9.49
C ASN A 351 -6.85 -15.92 -9.41
N GLN A 352 -7.62 -15.49 -8.42
CA GLN A 352 -8.02 -14.09 -8.20
C GLN A 352 -6.84 -13.16 -7.91
N THR A 353 -5.69 -13.71 -7.51
CA THR A 353 -4.47 -12.93 -7.26
C THR A 353 -3.69 -12.61 -8.53
N GLY A 354 -4.02 -13.27 -9.66
CA GLY A 354 -3.48 -13.01 -10.99
C GLY A 354 -3.98 -11.68 -11.55
N VAL A 355 -3.52 -10.58 -10.96
CA VAL A 355 -3.78 -9.21 -11.38
C VAL A 355 -2.47 -8.41 -11.45
N ASN A 356 -2.40 -7.53 -12.44
CA ASN A 356 -1.24 -6.68 -12.67
C ASN A 356 -1.21 -5.48 -11.71
N SER A 357 -0.20 -4.60 -11.82
CA SER A 357 -0.06 -3.40 -10.98
C SER A 357 -1.27 -2.45 -11.01
N ASN A 358 -2.07 -2.49 -12.09
CA ASN A 358 -3.30 -1.73 -12.26
C ASN A 358 -4.56 -2.49 -11.84
N ARG A 359 -4.42 -3.65 -11.16
CA ARG A 359 -5.52 -4.52 -10.71
C ARG A 359 -6.36 -5.11 -11.84
N ILE A 360 -5.81 -5.18 -13.06
CA ILE A 360 -6.45 -5.83 -14.20
C ILE A 360 -6.08 -7.31 -14.14
N SER A 361 -7.09 -8.20 -14.22
CA SER A 361 -6.87 -9.65 -14.23
C SER A 361 -6.05 -10.10 -15.45
N ILE A 362 -5.08 -10.98 -15.23
CA ILE A 362 -4.30 -11.60 -16.29
C ILE A 362 -5.17 -12.42 -17.26
N VAL A 363 -6.30 -12.97 -16.77
CA VAL A 363 -7.32 -13.61 -17.61
C VAL A 363 -7.84 -12.61 -18.64
N ASN A 364 -8.21 -11.41 -18.20
CA ASN A 364 -8.71 -10.35 -19.08
C ASN A 364 -7.60 -9.82 -20.00
N VAL A 365 -6.37 -9.70 -19.52
CA VAL A 365 -5.23 -9.27 -20.36
C VAL A 365 -5.01 -10.25 -21.51
N LEU A 366 -4.99 -11.56 -21.23
CA LEU A 366 -4.75 -12.58 -22.25
C LEU A 366 -5.96 -12.82 -23.16
N ALA A 367 -7.19 -12.71 -22.63
CA ALA A 367 -8.40 -12.83 -23.44
C ALA A 367 -8.54 -11.70 -24.48
N ASN A 368 -7.98 -10.52 -24.20
CA ASN A 368 -8.01 -9.35 -25.09
C ASN A 368 -6.70 -9.16 -25.89
N TYR A 369 -5.80 -10.15 -25.89
CA TYR A 369 -4.54 -10.06 -26.62
C TYR A 369 -4.63 -10.76 -27.98
N ASP A 370 -4.80 -9.97 -29.05
CA ASP A 370 -5.12 -10.45 -30.40
C ASP A 370 -4.07 -11.36 -31.05
N GLU A 371 -2.82 -11.32 -30.57
CA GLU A 371 -1.72 -12.08 -31.17
C GLU A 371 -1.50 -13.45 -30.52
N ALA A 372 -2.36 -13.89 -29.59
CA ALA A 372 -2.36 -15.25 -29.03
C ALA A 372 -3.79 -15.69 -28.69
N LYS A 373 -3.98 -16.95 -28.31
CA LYS A 373 -5.31 -17.47 -27.97
C LYS A 373 -5.31 -18.09 -26.57
N LEU A 374 -6.09 -17.52 -25.65
CA LEU A 374 -6.38 -18.16 -24.36
C LEU A 374 -7.34 -19.34 -24.58
N THR A 375 -6.93 -20.56 -24.28
CA THR A 375 -7.71 -21.79 -24.58
C THR A 375 -8.21 -22.54 -23.37
N ALA A 376 -7.58 -22.38 -22.20
CA ALA A 376 -8.04 -22.99 -20.96
C ALA A 376 -7.51 -22.25 -19.72
N LEU A 377 -8.26 -22.35 -18.63
CA LEU A 377 -7.84 -21.92 -17.29
C LEU A 377 -7.59 -23.14 -16.40
N PHE A 378 -6.64 -23.03 -15.49
CA PHE A 378 -6.31 -24.05 -14.51
C PHE A 378 -6.33 -23.41 -13.11
N ALA A 379 -7.27 -23.85 -12.29
CA ALA A 379 -7.52 -23.31 -10.97
C ALA A 379 -6.80 -24.15 -9.89
N PRO A 380 -6.04 -23.54 -8.97
CA PRO A 380 -5.42 -24.24 -7.86
C PRO A 380 -6.45 -24.57 -6.75
N GLU A 381 -5.95 -24.86 -5.55
CA GLU A 381 -6.77 -24.84 -4.33
C GLU A 381 -7.51 -23.49 -4.18
N HIS A 382 -8.75 -23.53 -3.70
CA HIS A 382 -9.69 -22.41 -3.59
C HIS A 382 -10.39 -21.94 -4.88
N GLY A 383 -10.03 -22.48 -6.04
CA GLY A 383 -10.65 -22.16 -7.34
C GLY A 383 -10.14 -20.85 -7.97
N ILE A 384 -10.73 -20.44 -9.10
CA ILE A 384 -10.32 -19.22 -9.83
C ILE A 384 -10.62 -17.94 -9.02
N ASP A 385 -11.69 -17.92 -8.21
CA ASP A 385 -12.11 -16.73 -7.47
C ASP A 385 -11.63 -16.70 -6.00
N GLY A 386 -10.98 -17.78 -5.55
CA GLY A 386 -10.41 -17.90 -4.20
C GLY A 386 -11.43 -18.02 -3.08
N LYS A 387 -12.70 -18.33 -3.37
CA LYS A 387 -13.77 -18.35 -2.36
C LYS A 387 -13.98 -19.71 -1.70
N ALA A 388 -13.57 -20.81 -2.32
CA ALA A 388 -13.75 -22.15 -1.73
C ALA A 388 -12.87 -22.33 -0.48
N LYS A 389 -13.36 -23.06 0.54
CA LYS A 389 -12.60 -23.24 1.79
C LYS A 389 -11.41 -24.18 1.58
N ALA A 390 -10.46 -24.15 2.51
CA ALA A 390 -9.34 -25.09 2.50
C ALA A 390 -9.85 -26.53 2.56
N GLY A 391 -9.33 -27.40 1.70
CA GLY A 391 -9.80 -28.78 1.56
C GLY A 391 -11.06 -28.99 0.72
N ASP A 392 -11.80 -27.93 0.35
CA ASP A 392 -12.99 -28.07 -0.49
C ASP A 392 -12.62 -28.38 -1.94
N TYR A 393 -13.36 -29.30 -2.56
CA TYR A 393 -13.20 -29.61 -3.98
C TYR A 393 -14.08 -28.71 -4.86
N VAL A 394 -13.45 -27.97 -5.78
CA VAL A 394 -14.11 -27.23 -6.86
C VAL A 394 -14.06 -28.08 -8.13
N LYS A 395 -15.21 -28.32 -8.77
CA LYS A 395 -15.29 -29.08 -10.03
C LYS A 395 -14.84 -28.23 -11.22
N SER A 396 -14.32 -28.87 -12.26
CA SER A 396 -14.09 -28.23 -13.56
C SER A 396 -15.40 -27.80 -14.21
N TYR A 397 -15.38 -26.71 -14.97
CA TYR A 397 -16.55 -26.11 -15.64
C TYR A 397 -16.14 -25.37 -16.93
N ILE A 398 -17.11 -24.84 -17.68
CA ILE A 398 -16.85 -23.93 -18.81
C ILE A 398 -17.09 -22.50 -18.33
N ASP A 399 -16.12 -21.61 -18.52
CA ASP A 399 -16.30 -20.19 -18.25
C ASP A 399 -17.34 -19.61 -19.21
N GLU A 400 -18.44 -19.08 -18.66
CA GLU A 400 -19.57 -18.60 -19.48
C GLU A 400 -19.22 -17.39 -20.33
N SER A 401 -18.27 -16.56 -19.88
CA SER A 401 -17.89 -15.32 -20.57
C SER A 401 -16.90 -15.56 -21.71
N LEU A 402 -15.97 -16.50 -21.50
CA LEU A 402 -14.89 -16.81 -22.43
C LEU A 402 -15.18 -18.02 -23.32
N GLY A 403 -16.12 -18.89 -22.92
CA GLY A 403 -16.43 -20.13 -23.63
C GLY A 403 -15.29 -21.16 -23.59
N ILE A 404 -14.38 -21.07 -22.62
CA ILE A 404 -13.22 -21.97 -22.47
C ILE A 404 -13.32 -22.82 -21.20
N PRO A 405 -12.71 -24.01 -21.16
CA PRO A 405 -12.69 -24.83 -19.95
C PRO A 405 -11.88 -24.19 -18.82
N VAL A 406 -12.38 -24.36 -17.61
CA VAL A 406 -11.70 -24.12 -16.33
C VAL A 406 -11.49 -25.47 -15.65
N TYR A 407 -10.25 -25.94 -15.61
CA TYR A 407 -9.86 -27.20 -14.99
C TYR A 407 -9.48 -26.99 -13.53
N SER A 408 -10.01 -27.81 -12.63
CA SER A 408 -9.57 -27.86 -11.25
C SER A 408 -8.29 -28.68 -11.09
N LEU A 409 -7.26 -28.08 -10.52
CA LEU A 409 -6.00 -28.73 -10.12
C LEU A 409 -5.99 -29.04 -8.61
N TYR A 410 -7.16 -29.34 -8.05
CA TYR A 410 -7.31 -29.77 -6.66
C TYR A 410 -8.17 -31.04 -6.53
N GLY A 411 -8.07 -31.74 -5.40
CA GLY A 411 -8.76 -33.02 -5.18
C GLY A 411 -8.13 -34.16 -5.99
N ALA A 412 -8.94 -34.82 -6.84
CA ALA A 412 -8.52 -36.01 -7.59
C ALA A 412 -7.45 -35.72 -8.65
N THR A 413 -7.41 -34.49 -9.18
CA THR A 413 -6.45 -34.07 -10.20
C THR A 413 -5.66 -32.89 -9.68
N ARG A 414 -4.37 -33.08 -9.38
CA ARG A 414 -3.45 -32.01 -8.96
C ARG A 414 -2.37 -31.70 -9.99
N MET A 415 -2.15 -32.64 -10.92
CA MET A 415 -1.22 -32.50 -12.04
C MET A 415 -2.07 -32.46 -13.31
N PRO A 416 -1.87 -31.46 -14.20
CA PRO A 416 -2.57 -31.43 -15.49
C PRO A 416 -2.38 -32.76 -16.25
N THR A 417 -3.47 -33.26 -16.84
CA THR A 417 -3.43 -34.47 -17.68
C THR A 417 -3.02 -34.11 -19.11
N GLU A 418 -2.66 -35.13 -19.90
CA GLU A 418 -2.36 -34.95 -21.33
C GLU A 418 -3.55 -34.34 -22.08
N GLU A 419 -4.76 -34.82 -21.80
CA GLU A 419 -6.00 -34.33 -22.42
C GLU A 419 -6.21 -32.84 -22.16
N MET A 420 -6.03 -32.39 -20.91
CA MET A 420 -6.13 -30.97 -20.55
C MET A 420 -5.11 -30.09 -21.28
N LEU A 421 -3.94 -30.65 -21.62
CA LEU A 421 -2.84 -29.95 -22.28
C LEU A 421 -2.82 -30.12 -23.81
N SER A 422 -3.75 -30.89 -24.37
CA SER A 422 -3.73 -31.28 -25.80
C SER A 422 -3.77 -30.07 -26.74
N ASN A 423 -4.57 -29.05 -26.42
CA ASN A 423 -4.75 -27.82 -27.21
C ASN A 423 -4.00 -26.60 -26.61
N ILE A 424 -2.88 -26.86 -25.93
CA ILE A 424 -2.04 -25.83 -25.32
C ILE A 424 -0.62 -25.97 -25.86
N ASP A 425 -0.04 -24.87 -26.32
CA ASP A 425 1.36 -24.80 -26.74
C ASP A 425 2.25 -24.32 -25.59
N VAL A 426 1.75 -23.34 -24.82
CA VAL A 426 2.45 -22.76 -23.68
C VAL A 426 1.52 -22.71 -22.45
N LEU A 427 2.01 -23.24 -21.34
CA LEU A 427 1.39 -23.07 -20.04
C LEU A 427 1.98 -21.81 -19.39
N VAL A 428 1.12 -20.89 -18.95
CA VAL A 428 1.52 -19.66 -18.24
C VAL A 428 1.08 -19.80 -16.78
N PHE A 429 1.97 -19.53 -15.84
CA PHE A 429 1.68 -19.55 -14.41
C PHE A 429 1.76 -18.13 -13.84
N ASP A 430 0.67 -17.69 -13.21
CA ASP A 430 0.57 -16.37 -12.58
C ASP A 430 -0.29 -16.40 -11.32
N ILE A 431 0.34 -16.63 -10.15
CA ILE A 431 -0.34 -16.72 -8.86
C ILE A 431 0.55 -16.11 -7.78
N GLN A 432 -0.01 -15.25 -6.92
CA GLN A 432 0.65 -14.71 -5.73
C GLN A 432 0.71 -15.79 -4.63
N ASP A 433 1.93 -16.14 -4.21
CA ASP A 433 2.19 -17.03 -3.08
C ASP A 433 2.36 -16.24 -1.75
N ILE A 434 2.55 -16.95 -0.63
CA ILE A 434 2.74 -16.35 0.71
C ILE A 434 4.14 -16.56 1.32
N GLY A 435 5.05 -17.25 0.63
CA GLY A 435 6.41 -17.51 1.10
C GLY A 435 6.54 -18.69 2.06
N ALA A 436 5.56 -19.59 2.11
CA ALA A 436 5.50 -20.73 3.01
C ALA A 436 5.40 -22.06 2.25
N ARG A 437 6.24 -23.03 2.60
CA ARG A 437 6.31 -24.36 1.95
C ARG A 437 4.98 -25.11 1.91
N SER A 438 4.18 -24.98 2.98
CA SER A 438 2.89 -25.67 3.10
C SER A 438 1.75 -24.99 2.37
N TYR A 439 1.97 -23.79 1.79
CA TYR A 439 0.99 -23.12 0.95
C TYR A 439 1.06 -23.71 -0.46
N THR A 440 -0.03 -24.33 -0.89
CA THR A 440 0.01 -25.34 -1.96
C THR A 440 0.10 -24.78 -3.38
N TYR A 441 0.12 -23.45 -3.56
CA TYR A 441 0.25 -22.85 -4.89
C TYR A 441 1.58 -23.16 -5.55
N MET A 442 2.68 -23.20 -4.78
CA MET A 442 3.97 -23.64 -5.29
C MET A 442 4.02 -25.15 -5.54
N SER A 443 3.19 -25.94 -4.86
CA SER A 443 2.98 -27.36 -5.18
C SER A 443 2.24 -27.53 -6.51
N THR A 444 1.23 -26.69 -6.79
CA THR A 444 0.57 -26.63 -8.09
C THR A 444 1.57 -26.28 -9.19
N LEU A 445 2.43 -25.26 -8.99
CA LEU A 445 3.52 -24.93 -9.92
C LEU A 445 4.42 -26.14 -10.20
N ASN A 446 4.89 -26.83 -9.15
CA ASN A 446 5.74 -28.02 -9.29
C ASN A 446 5.06 -29.13 -10.13
N TYR A 447 3.75 -29.33 -9.94
CA TYR A 447 3.00 -30.35 -10.67
C TYR A 447 2.74 -29.92 -12.12
N CYS A 448 2.45 -28.64 -12.36
CA CYS A 448 2.38 -28.07 -13.71
C CYS A 448 3.72 -28.21 -14.45
N MET A 449 4.85 -28.00 -13.77
CA MET A 449 6.18 -28.24 -14.32
C MET A 449 6.41 -29.70 -14.69
N LYS A 450 6.04 -30.64 -13.81
CA LYS A 450 6.14 -32.09 -14.10
C LYS A 450 5.29 -32.49 -15.31
N ALA A 451 4.06 -31.96 -15.40
CA ALA A 451 3.20 -32.18 -16.56
C ALA A 451 3.80 -31.58 -17.84
N ALA A 452 4.30 -30.35 -17.78
CA ALA A 452 4.92 -29.68 -18.92
C ALA A 452 6.16 -30.44 -19.42
N ALA A 453 7.02 -30.93 -18.52
CA ALA A 453 8.14 -31.79 -18.87
C ALA A 453 7.68 -33.10 -19.52
N LYS A 454 6.71 -33.78 -18.89
CA LYS A 454 6.20 -35.07 -19.37
C LYS A 454 5.53 -34.99 -20.74
N TYR A 455 4.79 -33.92 -21.00
CA TYR A 455 3.99 -33.73 -22.22
C TYR A 455 4.63 -32.72 -23.19
N ASN A 456 5.92 -32.41 -23.02
CA ASN A 456 6.73 -31.56 -23.89
C ASN A 456 6.11 -30.17 -24.16
N LYS A 457 5.51 -29.56 -23.14
CA LYS A 457 4.95 -28.20 -23.20
C LYS A 457 5.95 -27.17 -22.69
N GLU A 458 5.89 -25.97 -23.25
CA GLU A 458 6.61 -24.83 -22.69
C GLU A 458 5.88 -24.33 -21.45
N LEU A 459 6.63 -23.89 -20.44
CA LEU A 459 6.10 -23.27 -19.23
C LEU A 459 6.72 -21.88 -19.06
N VAL A 460 5.87 -20.88 -18.94
CA VAL A 460 6.25 -19.49 -18.62
C VAL A 460 5.74 -19.16 -17.22
N VAL A 461 6.63 -18.77 -16.32
CA VAL A 461 6.26 -18.27 -14.99
C VAL A 461 6.36 -16.76 -14.98
N LEU A 462 5.25 -16.08 -14.72
CA LEU A 462 5.21 -14.64 -14.49
C LEU A 462 5.56 -14.42 -13.02
N ASP A 463 6.76 -13.89 -12.77
CA ASP A 463 7.25 -13.86 -11.40
C ASP A 463 6.51 -12.82 -10.55
N ARG A 464 6.39 -13.14 -9.26
CA ARG A 464 5.69 -12.34 -8.23
C ARG A 464 6.53 -12.26 -6.95
N PRO A 465 6.40 -11.19 -6.16
CA PRO A 465 7.22 -11.01 -4.97
C PRO A 465 6.92 -12.10 -3.94
N ASN A 466 7.96 -12.59 -3.26
CA ASN A 466 7.74 -13.32 -2.02
C ASN A 466 7.32 -12.29 -0.96
N PRO A 467 6.14 -12.40 -0.34
CA PRO A 467 5.66 -11.35 0.55
C PRO A 467 6.43 -11.23 1.86
N LEU A 468 7.15 -12.29 2.25
CA LEU A 468 8.11 -12.28 3.36
C LEU A 468 9.51 -11.81 2.92
N GLY A 469 9.68 -11.45 1.63
CA GLY A 469 10.94 -11.06 1.02
C GLY A 469 11.88 -12.23 0.74
N GLY A 470 13.07 -11.89 0.24
CA GLY A 470 14.12 -12.86 -0.14
C GLY A 470 15.10 -13.22 0.98
N GLN A 471 15.04 -12.53 2.12
CA GLN A 471 15.95 -12.70 3.27
C GLN A 471 15.38 -13.62 4.35
N ILE A 472 14.07 -13.56 4.61
CA ILE A 472 13.43 -14.39 5.63
C ILE A 472 13.36 -15.83 5.14
N MET A 473 14.12 -16.70 5.82
CA MET A 473 14.21 -18.10 5.46
C MET A 473 14.58 -18.94 6.68
N ASP A 474 13.65 -19.76 7.14
CA ASP A 474 13.77 -20.46 8.43
C ASP A 474 12.86 -21.70 8.55
N GLY A 475 13.13 -22.51 9.57
CA GLY A 475 12.43 -23.73 9.93
C GLY A 475 13.08 -25.01 9.37
N PRO A 476 12.64 -26.19 9.84
CA PRO A 476 13.14 -27.49 9.38
C PRO A 476 13.01 -27.66 7.87
N VAL A 477 14.10 -28.09 7.23
CA VAL A 477 14.12 -28.47 5.82
C VAL A 477 13.42 -29.80 5.63
N LEU A 478 12.56 -29.87 4.63
CA LEU A 478 11.79 -31.07 4.33
C LEU A 478 12.71 -32.24 3.93
N GLU A 479 12.49 -33.40 4.52
CA GLU A 479 13.16 -34.66 4.18
C GLU A 479 12.32 -35.47 3.19
N ASP A 480 12.97 -36.25 2.31
CA ASP A 480 12.33 -36.95 1.19
C ASP A 480 11.15 -37.83 1.60
N LYS A 481 11.26 -38.50 2.75
CA LYS A 481 10.20 -39.33 3.32
C LYS A 481 8.88 -38.57 3.48
N PHE A 482 8.92 -37.26 3.77
CA PHE A 482 7.74 -36.45 4.07
C PHE A 482 7.24 -35.63 2.88
N LYS A 483 7.83 -35.80 1.68
CA LYS A 483 7.37 -35.14 0.45
C LYS A 483 5.88 -35.43 0.20
N SER A 484 5.10 -34.39 0.01
CA SER A 484 3.66 -34.46 -0.24
C SER A 484 3.14 -33.20 -0.94
N PHE A 485 1.83 -33.07 -1.12
CA PHE A 485 1.27 -31.87 -1.75
C PHE A 485 1.41 -30.59 -0.90
N VAL A 486 1.66 -30.71 0.41
CA VAL A 486 1.98 -29.56 1.30
C VAL A 486 3.50 -29.37 1.49
N GLY A 487 4.31 -29.97 0.61
CA GLY A 487 5.76 -29.91 0.67
C GLY A 487 6.38 -30.77 -0.43
N VAL A 488 6.52 -30.20 -1.63
CA VAL A 488 6.89 -30.95 -2.84
C VAL A 488 8.40 -31.13 -3.03
N ASP A 489 9.20 -30.39 -2.26
CA ASP A 489 10.65 -30.39 -2.40
C ASP A 489 11.37 -30.08 -1.08
N ASN A 490 12.68 -30.35 -1.02
CA ASN A 490 13.54 -30.17 0.16
C ASN A 490 13.84 -28.68 0.39
N MET A 491 12.86 -27.96 0.94
CA MET A 491 12.97 -26.56 1.32
C MET A 491 12.56 -26.36 2.78
N PRO A 492 13.03 -25.30 3.46
CA PRO A 492 12.59 -24.93 4.81
C PRO A 492 11.14 -24.45 4.82
N MET A 493 10.57 -24.22 6.00
CA MET A 493 9.17 -23.82 6.16
C MET A 493 8.88 -22.47 5.50
N THR A 494 9.79 -21.51 5.68
CA THR A 494 9.83 -20.26 4.91
C THR A 494 11.07 -20.28 4.04
N HIS A 495 10.89 -20.16 2.72
CA HIS A 495 11.95 -20.45 1.75
C HIS A 495 12.67 -19.21 1.22
N GLY A 496 12.08 -18.01 1.39
CA GLY A 496 12.66 -16.73 0.97
C GLY A 496 13.02 -16.70 -0.52
N MET A 497 12.20 -17.30 -1.38
CA MET A 497 12.37 -17.37 -2.83
C MET A 497 11.06 -16.94 -3.52
N THR A 498 11.15 -16.27 -4.66
CA THR A 498 9.97 -15.93 -5.49
C THR A 498 9.41 -17.16 -6.21
N ALA A 499 8.24 -17.04 -6.86
CA ALA A 499 7.67 -18.14 -7.64
C ALA A 499 8.58 -18.55 -8.80
N GLY A 500 9.21 -17.59 -9.47
CA GLY A 500 10.19 -17.79 -10.53
C GLY A 500 11.49 -18.46 -10.04
N GLU A 501 12.02 -18.02 -8.90
CA GLU A 501 13.18 -18.67 -8.27
C GLU A 501 12.87 -20.11 -7.84
N LEU A 502 11.67 -20.34 -7.28
CA LEU A 502 11.20 -21.69 -6.94
C LEU A 502 11.01 -22.55 -8.18
N ALA A 503 10.49 -22.00 -9.28
CA ALA A 503 10.41 -22.73 -10.54
C ALA A 503 11.80 -23.19 -11.00
N GLN A 504 12.82 -22.33 -10.95
CA GLN A 504 14.19 -22.72 -11.26
C GLN A 504 14.74 -23.78 -10.30
N PHE A 505 14.48 -23.61 -9.00
CA PHE A 505 14.87 -24.57 -7.98
C PHE A 505 14.26 -25.95 -8.24
N PHE A 506 12.95 -26.04 -8.46
CA PHE A 506 12.28 -27.29 -8.82
C PHE A 506 12.82 -27.89 -10.12
N ASN A 507 13.19 -27.06 -11.08
CA ASN A 507 13.63 -27.51 -12.39
C ASN A 507 14.95 -28.29 -12.35
N ARG A 508 15.72 -28.20 -11.26
CA ARG A 508 16.94 -29.00 -11.04
C ARG A 508 16.72 -30.50 -11.16
N THR A 509 15.50 -30.97 -10.89
CA THR A 509 15.12 -32.38 -11.04
C THR A 509 14.06 -32.61 -12.12
N ILE A 510 13.21 -31.62 -12.43
CA ILE A 510 12.08 -31.79 -13.35
C ILE A 510 12.50 -31.68 -14.83
N SER A 511 13.47 -30.83 -15.15
CA SER A 511 13.94 -30.59 -16.53
C SER A 511 12.84 -30.15 -17.53
N ALA A 512 11.89 -29.33 -17.07
CA ALA A 512 10.89 -28.70 -17.93
C ALA A 512 11.50 -27.60 -18.83
N LYS A 513 10.85 -27.31 -19.96
CA LYS A 513 11.11 -26.15 -20.83
C LYS A 513 10.59 -24.87 -20.17
N LEU A 514 11.32 -24.42 -19.15
CA LEU A 514 10.95 -23.29 -18.29
C LEU A 514 11.52 -21.97 -18.83
N THR A 515 10.68 -20.95 -18.89
CA THR A 515 11.10 -19.54 -18.96
C THR A 515 10.47 -18.77 -17.80
N VAL A 516 11.24 -17.91 -17.14
CA VAL A 516 10.74 -17.01 -16.09
C VAL A 516 10.74 -15.60 -16.65
N VAL A 517 9.62 -14.88 -16.49
CA VAL A 517 9.55 -13.43 -16.71
C VAL A 517 9.85 -12.75 -15.37
N PRO A 518 11.06 -12.21 -15.16
CA PRO A 518 11.44 -11.60 -13.89
C PRO A 518 10.70 -10.27 -13.68
N MET A 519 10.52 -9.90 -12.42
CA MET A 519 10.08 -8.57 -12.02
C MET A 519 11.17 -7.52 -12.33
N GLU A 520 10.75 -6.27 -12.54
CA GLU A 520 11.66 -5.11 -12.53
C GLU A 520 11.54 -4.39 -11.19
N GLY A 521 12.65 -3.89 -10.65
CA GLY A 521 12.66 -3.12 -9.40
C GLY A 521 12.53 -3.92 -8.11
N TYR A 522 12.33 -5.24 -8.17
CA TYR A 522 12.35 -6.10 -6.97
C TYR A 522 13.80 -6.30 -6.49
N SER A 523 13.99 -6.26 -5.17
CA SER A 523 15.23 -6.68 -4.52
C SER A 523 14.92 -7.63 -3.38
N ARG A 524 15.87 -8.49 -3.01
CA ARG A 524 15.67 -9.49 -1.94
C ARG A 524 15.29 -8.89 -0.59
N ASN A 525 15.64 -7.64 -0.32
CA ASN A 525 15.36 -6.95 0.93
C ASN A 525 13.93 -6.41 1.00
N MET A 526 13.18 -6.42 -0.11
CA MET A 526 11.80 -5.98 -0.13
C MET A 526 10.87 -7.05 0.44
N ILE A 527 9.99 -6.67 1.35
CA ILE A 527 8.76 -7.40 1.69
C ILE A 527 7.61 -6.89 0.80
N PHE A 528 6.44 -7.53 0.84
CA PHE A 528 5.33 -7.14 -0.05
C PHE A 528 4.97 -5.65 0.06
N GLN A 529 4.96 -5.11 1.28
CA GLN A 529 4.59 -3.72 1.53
C GLN A 529 5.51 -2.72 0.81
N ASP A 530 6.78 -3.06 0.57
CA ASP A 530 7.75 -2.17 -0.09
C ASP A 530 7.51 -2.06 -1.60
N THR A 531 6.76 -3.01 -2.19
CA THR A 531 6.41 -2.99 -3.62
C THR A 531 5.40 -1.90 -3.98
N GLY A 532 4.70 -1.35 -2.97
CA GLY A 532 3.60 -0.41 -3.15
C GLY A 532 2.30 -1.02 -3.72
N LEU A 533 2.26 -2.33 -3.95
CA LEU A 533 1.06 -3.03 -4.41
C LEU A 533 0.04 -3.21 -3.28
N SER A 534 -1.24 -3.24 -3.67
CA SER A 534 -2.33 -3.59 -2.75
C SER A 534 -2.52 -5.11 -2.70
N TRP A 535 -2.47 -5.69 -1.50
CA TRP A 535 -2.70 -7.12 -1.30
C TRP A 535 -4.06 -7.55 -1.87
N VAL A 536 -4.07 -8.68 -2.56
CA VAL A 536 -5.29 -9.38 -2.97
C VAL A 536 -5.39 -10.59 -2.06
N GLN A 537 -6.55 -10.78 -1.43
CA GLN A 537 -6.80 -11.95 -0.59
C GLN A 537 -6.44 -13.23 -1.36
N SER A 538 -5.49 -13.99 -0.82
CA SER A 538 -4.95 -15.19 -1.48
C SER A 538 -5.82 -16.42 -1.20
N SER A 539 -6.34 -16.54 0.02
CA SER A 539 -7.35 -17.55 0.39
C SER A 539 -8.28 -16.99 1.48
N PRO A 540 -9.39 -17.66 1.84
CA PRO A 540 -10.37 -17.10 2.78
C PRO A 540 -9.81 -16.65 4.14
N TYR A 541 -8.72 -17.28 4.61
CA TYR A 541 -8.06 -16.92 5.87
C TYR A 541 -6.78 -16.08 5.69
N ILE A 542 -6.34 -15.83 4.46
CA ILE A 542 -5.19 -14.96 4.13
C ILE A 542 -5.71 -13.69 3.46
N SER A 543 -6.49 -12.92 4.21
CA SER A 543 -7.15 -11.69 3.77
C SER A 543 -6.28 -10.44 3.87
N SER A 544 -5.18 -10.50 4.63
CA SER A 544 -4.28 -9.37 4.88
C SER A 544 -2.81 -9.81 4.89
N ILE A 545 -1.90 -8.84 4.77
CA ILE A 545 -0.46 -9.08 4.96
C ILE A 545 -0.15 -9.55 6.39
N GLU A 546 -0.90 -9.09 7.38
CA GLU A 546 -0.73 -9.59 8.75
C GLU A 546 -1.02 -11.08 8.85
N ALA A 547 -2.04 -11.58 8.14
CA ALA A 547 -2.33 -13.01 8.05
C ALA A 547 -1.23 -13.81 7.32
N VAL A 548 -0.59 -13.21 6.29
CA VAL A 548 0.55 -13.81 5.59
C VAL A 548 1.70 -14.10 6.55
N PHE A 549 2.11 -13.10 7.34
CA PHE A 549 3.16 -13.27 8.34
C PHE A 549 2.70 -14.14 9.52
N GLY A 550 1.41 -14.09 9.87
CA GLY A 550 0.82 -14.95 10.91
C GLY A 550 0.81 -16.43 10.55
N TYR A 551 0.76 -16.78 9.26
CA TYR A 551 0.55 -18.15 8.78
C TYR A 551 1.56 -19.15 9.37
N SER A 552 2.86 -18.94 9.14
CA SER A 552 3.90 -19.83 9.67
C SER A 552 4.19 -19.61 11.16
N ALA A 553 3.72 -18.50 11.74
CA ALA A 553 3.88 -18.22 13.17
C ALA A 553 2.83 -18.92 14.04
N THR A 554 1.65 -19.22 13.49
CA THR A 554 0.50 -19.73 14.26
C THR A 554 -0.06 -21.06 13.74
N GLY A 555 0.13 -21.36 12.45
CA GLY A 555 -0.50 -22.49 11.75
C GLY A 555 0.20 -23.84 11.88
N LEU A 556 1.08 -24.04 12.86
CA LEU A 556 1.95 -25.22 12.93
C LEU A 556 1.44 -26.37 13.82
N GLY A 557 0.33 -26.17 14.53
CA GLY A 557 -0.15 -27.08 15.57
C GLY A 557 -1.08 -28.21 15.12
N GLU A 558 -1.12 -28.54 13.83
CA GLU A 558 -2.04 -29.54 13.27
C GLU A 558 -2.00 -30.87 14.03
N GLY A 559 -3.18 -31.38 14.45
CA GLY A 559 -3.31 -32.60 15.25
C GLY A 559 -2.93 -32.46 16.74
N THR A 560 -2.44 -31.31 17.18
CA THR A 560 -2.18 -31.00 18.60
C THR A 560 -3.36 -30.22 19.21
N ILE A 561 -3.23 -29.76 20.47
CA ILE A 561 -4.20 -28.83 21.07
C ILE A 561 -3.98 -27.37 20.60
N VAL A 562 -2.85 -27.08 19.95
CA VAL A 562 -2.47 -25.73 19.52
C VAL A 562 -3.06 -25.46 18.15
N TYR A 563 -3.79 -24.37 17.99
CA TYR A 563 -4.40 -23.98 16.73
C TYR A 563 -4.38 -22.47 16.54
N GLN A 564 -4.50 -22.04 15.29
CA GLN A 564 -4.61 -20.63 14.89
C GLN A 564 -6.06 -20.17 14.83
N ASP A 565 -6.31 -18.89 15.09
CA ASP A 565 -7.60 -18.21 14.89
C ASP A 565 -7.35 -16.74 14.53
N ASP A 566 -8.41 -15.96 14.32
CA ASP A 566 -8.36 -14.51 14.05
C ASP A 566 -7.49 -14.22 12.81
N TYR A 567 -7.68 -15.00 11.74
CA TYR A 567 -6.91 -14.91 10.49
C TYR A 567 -5.41 -15.00 10.72
N PHE A 568 -4.97 -16.04 11.44
CA PHE A 568 -3.56 -16.28 11.82
C PHE A 568 -2.94 -15.19 12.71
N THR A 569 -3.72 -14.27 13.29
CA THR A 569 -3.22 -13.26 14.26
C THR A 569 -3.35 -13.71 15.72
N TRP A 570 -3.95 -14.88 15.97
CA TRP A 570 -4.05 -15.49 17.28
C TRP A 570 -3.58 -16.94 17.24
N VAL A 571 -2.95 -17.39 18.34
CA VAL A 571 -2.60 -18.79 18.55
C VAL A 571 -2.79 -19.20 20.01
N GLY A 572 -3.32 -20.40 20.21
CA GLY A 572 -3.61 -20.91 21.53
C GLY A 572 -4.16 -22.32 21.51
N GLY A 573 -4.74 -22.74 22.63
CA GLY A 573 -5.20 -24.10 22.82
C GLY A 573 -5.92 -24.31 24.15
N LYS A 574 -6.51 -25.49 24.31
CA LYS A 574 -7.25 -25.83 25.53
C LYS A 574 -6.26 -26.03 26.69
N GLY A 575 -6.50 -25.36 27.82
CA GLY A 575 -5.67 -25.49 29.02
C GLY A 575 -4.45 -24.57 29.07
N ILE A 576 -4.11 -23.89 27.97
CA ILE A 576 -2.97 -22.95 27.94
C ILE A 576 -3.26 -21.76 28.88
N ASN A 577 -2.33 -21.43 29.77
CA ASN A 577 -2.40 -20.20 30.54
C ASN A 577 -1.89 -19.01 29.71
N SER A 578 -2.79 -18.12 29.30
CA SER A 578 -2.50 -16.99 28.40
C SER A 578 -1.40 -16.06 28.91
N ASP A 579 -1.39 -15.74 30.21
CA ASP A 579 -0.42 -14.81 30.80
C ASP A 579 0.99 -15.41 30.81
N LYS A 580 1.13 -16.66 31.27
CA LYS A 580 2.40 -17.40 31.24
C LYS A 580 2.89 -17.60 29.81
N PHE A 581 2.00 -17.88 28.88
CA PHE A 581 2.36 -18.10 27.49
C PHE A 581 2.88 -16.82 26.83
N ALA A 582 2.18 -15.69 27.03
CA ALA A 582 2.65 -14.38 26.59
C ALA A 582 3.98 -14.00 27.24
N GLN A 583 4.16 -14.27 28.54
CA GLN A 583 5.41 -13.98 29.24
C GLN A 583 6.59 -14.76 28.66
N LEU A 584 6.44 -16.07 28.42
CA LEU A 584 7.49 -16.90 27.83
C LEU A 584 7.87 -16.40 26.42
N LEU A 585 6.87 -16.15 25.58
CA LEU A 585 7.10 -15.68 24.20
C LEU A 585 7.76 -14.29 24.16
N ASN A 586 7.33 -13.36 25.01
CA ASN A 586 7.98 -12.03 25.09
C ASN A 586 9.39 -12.12 25.68
N SER A 587 9.63 -13.04 26.63
CA SER A 587 10.97 -13.24 27.23
C SER A 587 11.97 -13.85 26.25
N ALA A 588 11.50 -14.47 25.17
CA ALA A 588 12.35 -14.97 24.10
C ALA A 588 12.95 -13.86 23.21
N ASN A 589 12.48 -12.61 23.33
CA ASN A 589 12.98 -11.46 22.58
C ASN A 589 13.01 -11.68 21.05
N LEU A 590 11.96 -12.30 20.51
CA LEU A 590 11.79 -12.47 19.07
C LEU A 590 11.63 -11.09 18.40
N SER A 591 12.46 -10.80 17.40
CA SER A 591 12.44 -9.51 16.70
C SER A 591 11.13 -9.29 15.96
N GLY A 592 10.68 -8.03 15.91
CA GLY A 592 9.53 -7.61 15.12
C GLY A 592 8.16 -8.05 15.63
N VAL A 593 8.05 -8.65 16.82
CA VAL A 593 6.75 -9.13 17.36
C VAL A 593 6.62 -8.92 18.87
N ARG A 594 5.39 -8.70 19.33
CA ARG A 594 4.97 -8.80 20.73
C ARG A 594 3.77 -9.71 20.86
N PHE A 595 3.63 -10.33 22.03
CA PHE A 595 2.53 -11.23 22.32
C PHE A 595 1.69 -10.68 23.45
N LYS A 596 0.39 -10.56 23.23
CA LYS A 596 -0.57 -10.15 24.26
C LYS A 596 -1.39 -11.34 24.69
N ALA A 597 -1.42 -11.62 25.99
CA ALA A 597 -2.30 -12.63 26.56
C ALA A 597 -3.74 -12.39 26.10
N ASN A 598 -4.36 -13.40 25.50
CA ASN A 598 -5.69 -13.30 24.95
C ASN A 598 -6.40 -14.66 24.97
N SER A 599 -7.36 -14.81 25.88
CA SER A 599 -8.22 -16.00 25.93
C SER A 599 -9.47 -15.80 25.07
N ARG A 600 -9.87 -16.84 24.33
CA ARG A 600 -11.03 -16.83 23.42
C ARG A 600 -11.87 -18.09 23.64
N GLY A 601 -13.17 -17.93 23.92
CA GLY A 601 -14.11 -19.07 23.98
C GLY A 601 -13.74 -20.19 24.97
N GLY A 602 -13.06 -19.87 26.08
CA GLY A 602 -12.56 -20.87 27.05
C GLY A 602 -11.21 -21.50 26.70
N PHE A 603 -10.58 -21.09 25.60
CA PHE A 603 -9.23 -21.45 25.21
C PHE A 603 -8.26 -20.32 25.57
N GLY A 604 -7.10 -20.66 26.12
CA GLY A 604 -6.07 -19.68 26.39
C GLY A 604 -5.08 -19.58 25.22
N GLY A 605 -4.46 -18.42 25.07
CA GLY A 605 -3.63 -18.12 23.93
C GLY A 605 -3.07 -16.71 23.95
N VAL A 606 -2.51 -16.31 22.82
CA VAL A 606 -1.92 -15.00 22.61
C VAL A 606 -2.35 -14.42 21.28
N LYS A 607 -2.56 -13.11 21.26
CA LYS A 607 -2.64 -12.32 20.04
C LYS A 607 -1.24 -11.84 19.68
N LEU A 608 -0.87 -11.99 18.41
CA LEU A 608 0.38 -11.49 17.85
C LEU A 608 0.19 -10.02 17.47
N GLU A 609 1.11 -9.17 17.89
CA GLU A 609 1.28 -7.80 17.38
C GLU A 609 2.61 -7.73 16.66
N ILE A 610 2.58 -7.71 15.32
CA ILE A 610 3.79 -7.50 14.51
C ILE A 610 4.16 -6.02 14.63
N THR A 611 5.32 -5.75 15.22
CA THR A 611 5.84 -4.39 15.47
C THR A 611 6.82 -3.93 14.40
N ASP A 612 7.44 -4.86 13.68
CA ASP A 612 8.30 -4.59 12.54
C ASP A 612 8.33 -5.81 11.60
N TYR A 613 7.76 -5.65 10.41
CA TYR A 613 7.66 -6.72 9.41
C TYR A 613 9.00 -7.08 8.76
N HIS A 614 9.98 -6.17 8.76
CA HIS A 614 11.29 -6.43 8.16
C HIS A 614 12.15 -7.36 9.02
N THR A 615 11.94 -7.34 10.33
CA THR A 615 12.70 -8.15 11.29
C THR A 615 11.92 -9.35 11.85
N PHE A 616 10.60 -9.40 11.63
CA PHE A 616 9.76 -10.51 12.12
C PHE A 616 9.99 -11.79 11.32
N ASN A 617 10.40 -12.86 12.01
CA ASN A 617 10.58 -14.19 11.43
C ASN A 617 9.44 -15.14 11.83
N PRO A 618 8.53 -15.49 10.92
CA PRO A 618 7.32 -16.22 11.27
C PRO A 618 7.55 -17.72 11.51
N ALA A 619 8.38 -18.40 10.70
CA ALA A 619 8.67 -19.82 10.93
C ALA A 619 9.39 -20.05 12.26
N ARG A 620 10.38 -19.20 12.57
CA ARG A 620 11.07 -19.19 13.86
C ARG A 620 10.08 -19.03 15.02
N THR A 621 9.20 -18.05 14.91
CA THR A 621 8.16 -17.78 15.90
C THR A 621 7.24 -18.97 16.10
N GLY A 622 6.83 -19.66 15.03
CA GLY A 622 5.98 -20.85 15.11
C GLY A 622 6.60 -21.99 15.90
N ILE A 623 7.92 -22.20 15.79
CA ILE A 623 8.65 -23.19 16.60
C ILE A 623 8.61 -22.80 18.09
N TYR A 624 8.75 -21.52 18.42
CA TYR A 624 8.71 -21.02 19.81
C TYR A 624 7.31 -21.17 20.40
N VAL A 625 6.29 -20.82 19.62
CA VAL A 625 4.88 -20.99 19.97
C VAL A 625 4.60 -22.45 20.33
N LEU A 626 5.00 -23.40 19.48
CA LEU A 626 4.77 -24.83 19.74
C LEU A 626 5.56 -25.35 20.94
N ALA A 627 6.85 -25.04 21.03
CA ALA A 627 7.72 -25.51 22.11
C ALA A 627 7.24 -25.00 23.48
N TYR A 628 6.90 -23.71 23.59
CA TYR A 628 6.40 -23.16 24.84
C TYR A 628 4.99 -23.64 25.17
N ALA A 629 4.09 -23.77 24.19
CA ALA A 629 2.78 -24.35 24.42
C ALA A 629 2.88 -25.79 24.95
N HIS A 630 3.80 -26.59 24.37
CA HIS A 630 4.08 -27.94 24.86
C HIS A 630 4.66 -27.92 26.28
N SER A 631 5.63 -27.04 26.56
CA SER A 631 6.22 -26.93 27.90
C SER A 631 5.21 -26.58 29.00
N LEU A 632 4.15 -25.84 28.66
CA LEU A 632 3.11 -25.42 29.60
C LEU A 632 2.03 -26.48 29.84
N ASN A 633 1.79 -27.38 28.88
CA ASN A 633 0.62 -28.26 28.88
C ASN A 633 0.93 -29.75 28.72
N ASN A 634 2.14 -30.11 28.30
CA ASN A 634 2.58 -31.47 28.04
C ASN A 634 1.57 -32.27 27.19
N PHE A 635 1.04 -31.63 26.13
CA PHE A 635 0.03 -32.25 25.27
C PHE A 635 0.64 -33.38 24.44
N LYS A 636 -0.18 -34.37 24.08
CA LYS A 636 0.26 -35.48 23.23
C LYS A 636 0.64 -34.96 21.84
N VAL A 637 1.85 -35.27 21.39
CA VAL A 637 2.31 -34.95 20.05
C VAL A 637 1.87 -36.06 19.07
N PRO A 638 1.26 -35.71 17.93
CA PRO A 638 0.95 -36.66 16.86
C PRO A 638 2.22 -37.34 16.32
N LYS A 639 2.13 -38.63 15.97
CA LYS A 639 3.26 -39.39 15.40
C LYS A 639 2.86 -40.11 14.13
N SER A 640 3.70 -40.02 13.11
CA SER A 640 3.60 -40.92 11.96
C SER A 640 3.79 -42.38 12.37
N THR A 641 3.05 -43.28 11.72
CA THR A 641 3.25 -44.73 11.81
C THR A 641 3.53 -45.27 10.41
N ASN A 642 2.73 -46.20 9.90
CA ASN A 642 2.76 -46.60 8.49
C ASN A 642 2.24 -45.48 7.58
N GLU A 643 1.35 -44.63 8.10
CA GLU A 643 0.87 -43.44 7.40
C GLU A 643 1.53 -42.18 7.97
N ILE A 644 1.97 -41.30 7.07
CA ILE A 644 2.55 -40.00 7.43
C ILE A 644 1.43 -39.01 7.71
N ILE A 645 1.36 -38.55 8.94
CA ILE A 645 0.34 -37.61 9.40
C ILE A 645 0.60 -36.18 8.93
N MET A 646 -0.41 -35.31 9.02
CA MET A 646 -0.29 -33.93 8.55
C MET A 646 0.73 -33.11 9.33
N PHE A 647 0.87 -33.32 10.65
CA PHE A 647 1.87 -32.64 11.47
C PHE A 647 3.28 -32.81 10.91
N ASP A 648 3.71 -34.06 10.68
CA ASP A 648 5.04 -34.36 10.15
C ASP A 648 5.20 -33.92 8.68
N LYS A 649 4.12 -33.90 7.88
CA LYS A 649 4.13 -33.33 6.52
C LYS A 649 4.37 -31.82 6.54
N ILE A 650 3.68 -31.09 7.42
CA ILE A 650 3.83 -29.64 7.58
C ILE A 650 5.22 -29.30 8.12
N MET A 651 5.72 -30.07 9.09
CA MET A 651 7.09 -29.92 9.62
C MET A 651 8.16 -30.36 8.62
N GLY A 652 7.83 -31.30 7.72
CA GLY A 652 8.75 -31.89 6.76
C GLY A 652 9.73 -32.89 7.38
N THR A 653 9.52 -33.26 8.64
CA THR A 653 10.33 -34.20 9.42
C THR A 653 9.51 -34.67 10.63
N ASP A 654 9.78 -35.88 11.14
CA ASP A 654 9.21 -36.39 12.40
C ASP A 654 10.01 -35.93 13.64
N LYS A 655 11.18 -35.31 13.43
CA LYS A 655 12.09 -34.89 14.50
C LYS A 655 11.51 -33.80 15.39
N ILE A 656 10.74 -32.85 14.84
CA ILE A 656 10.15 -31.77 15.65
C ILE A 656 9.26 -32.34 16.75
N GLY A 657 8.44 -33.34 16.42
CA GLY A 657 7.60 -33.98 17.43
C GLY A 657 8.41 -34.71 18.50
N GLN A 658 9.49 -35.40 18.10
CA GLN A 658 10.42 -36.06 19.03
C GLN A 658 11.11 -35.05 19.96
N TYR A 659 11.50 -33.88 19.44
CA TYR A 659 12.12 -32.82 20.25
C TYR A 659 11.17 -32.21 21.27
N LEU A 660 9.89 -32.02 20.90
CA LEU A 660 8.86 -31.56 21.82
C LEU A 660 8.69 -32.54 22.98
N GLU A 661 8.55 -33.84 22.68
CA GLU A 661 8.41 -34.89 23.71
C GLU A 661 9.65 -35.05 24.58
N ALA A 662 10.84 -34.82 24.02
CA ALA A 662 12.10 -34.79 24.77
C ALA A 662 12.27 -33.51 25.60
N GLY A 663 11.31 -32.58 25.57
CA GLY A 663 11.31 -31.34 26.36
C GLY A 663 12.36 -30.33 25.90
N TYR A 664 12.74 -30.33 24.62
CA TYR A 664 13.75 -29.40 24.10
C TYR A 664 13.24 -27.97 24.19
N SER A 665 14.13 -27.04 24.59
CA SER A 665 13.85 -25.61 24.47
C SER A 665 13.77 -25.23 23.00
N PRO A 666 13.02 -24.17 22.65
CA PRO A 666 12.93 -23.74 21.27
C PRO A 666 14.30 -23.39 20.66
N GLN A 667 15.22 -22.79 21.41
CA GLN A 667 16.60 -22.51 20.98
C GLN A 667 17.36 -23.79 20.60
N ARG A 668 17.13 -24.89 21.35
CA ARG A 668 17.73 -26.17 21.02
C ARG A 668 17.12 -26.73 19.73
N ILE A 669 15.80 -26.68 19.57
CA ILE A 669 15.14 -27.10 18.34
C ILE A 669 15.71 -26.34 17.12
N GLU A 670 15.91 -25.03 17.23
CA GLU A 670 16.57 -24.22 16.20
C GLU A 670 17.95 -24.74 15.84
N SER A 671 18.78 -25.04 16.85
CA SER A 671 20.13 -25.54 16.61
C SER A 671 20.13 -26.89 15.87
N GLU A 672 19.16 -27.76 16.13
CA GLU A 672 19.06 -29.09 15.49
C GLU A 672 18.76 -29.01 13.99
N TYR A 673 17.87 -28.09 13.56
CA TYR A 673 17.54 -27.95 12.14
C TYR A 673 18.46 -26.97 11.38
N SER A 674 19.31 -26.22 12.09
CA SER A 674 20.16 -25.18 11.50
C SER A 674 21.09 -25.70 10.40
N VAL A 675 21.62 -26.91 10.53
CA VAL A 675 22.54 -27.51 9.54
C VAL A 675 21.85 -27.67 8.19
N GLY A 676 20.64 -28.23 8.16
CA GLY A 676 19.86 -28.36 6.93
C GLY A 676 19.50 -27.00 6.35
N LEU A 677 19.16 -26.04 7.20
CA LEU A 677 18.83 -24.67 6.79
C LEU A 677 20.02 -23.99 6.09
N GLU A 678 21.23 -24.09 6.65
CA GLU A 678 22.45 -23.54 6.03
C GLU A 678 22.81 -24.22 4.71
N GLN A 679 22.61 -25.54 4.60
CA GLN A 679 22.78 -26.26 3.33
C GLN A 679 21.83 -25.72 2.26
N PHE A 680 20.56 -25.51 2.61
CA PHE A 680 19.58 -24.91 1.69
C PHE A 680 19.95 -23.46 1.31
N LYS A 681 20.45 -22.64 2.24
CA LYS A 681 20.96 -21.28 1.94
C LYS A 681 22.02 -21.30 0.85
N VAL A 682 22.92 -22.28 0.88
CA VAL A 682 23.98 -22.44 -0.12
C VAL A 682 23.42 -22.95 -1.43
N GLU A 683 22.54 -23.95 -1.39
CA GLU A 683 21.95 -24.55 -2.59
C GLU A 683 21.11 -23.54 -3.38
N ARG A 684 20.23 -22.79 -2.70
CA ARG A 684 19.28 -21.89 -3.37
C ARG A 684 19.96 -20.78 -4.19
N LYS A 685 21.18 -20.37 -3.82
CA LYS A 685 21.94 -19.30 -4.51
C LYS A 685 22.08 -19.53 -6.01
N LYS A 686 22.08 -20.79 -6.46
CA LYS A 686 22.21 -21.15 -7.87
C LYS A 686 20.97 -20.81 -8.71
N TYR A 687 19.85 -20.53 -8.06
CA TYR A 687 18.53 -20.36 -8.69
C TYR A 687 17.91 -18.99 -8.40
N LEU A 688 18.65 -18.10 -7.72
CA LEU A 688 18.18 -16.75 -7.43
C LEU A 688 18.33 -15.87 -8.67
N ILE A 689 17.35 -15.01 -8.90
CA ILE A 689 17.34 -14.05 -10.02
C ILE A 689 17.30 -12.58 -9.58
N TYR A 690 17.35 -12.32 -8.26
CA TYR A 690 17.41 -10.99 -7.64
C TYR A 690 18.43 -10.93 -6.50
#